data_AF-A0A941DIL4-F1
#
_entry.id   AF-A0A941DIL4-F1
#
_cell.length_a   1.000
_cell.length_b   1.000
_cell.length_c   1.000
_cell.angle_alpha   90.00
_cell.angle_beta   90.00
_cell.angle_gamma   90.00
#
_symmetry.space_group_name_H-M   'P 1'
#
loop_
_entity.id
_entity.type
_entity.pdbx_description
1 polymer ?
#
loop_
_entity_poly.entity_id
_entity_poly.type
_entity_poly.pdbx_seq_one_letter_code
_entity_poly.pdbx_strand_id
1 'polypeptide(L)'
;MSIRVSLQGKHRVVLRWASIILFTTLTACSGGSNSDNTDSSSGNNQSGQNNNQNLIPEGGGIIRITDPSSPIFGAQVEIGAETLVNAEKITLTFEENLPAPLPDEAVKSGAKQVSKVFVLNRDDSTDFGKSVAITVPFSVKDVPADQVPVVIYWDETLKTYSPVAVRSIDRDKGTLTFITAHASKYVVMFIDLLKGNTAPDYKSLTTAISGFDPATDSFFIHNFGSYDSPGGSCFGMAAFSAWYQNAKKVPSATGLSALWKEGNLNQEEDDQVAREVVGRVYQAGNQKAHIQALNDVSAAKLTRQLADRRTALSVIQQFRLTRQAQIFAMGVAGLTGGFSQGHAVTVYAYDGDKQQFLYYDNNFPGEVVTVPWNWTDGFGQTSKNQGFDIFAFASFNSAYSGNFLNSVYQAAQNGFNSSFYPKISISTPVATLTNPNTMEVIDENNVVIEGTVPRPSSAQNPTAQRYAHIYINGTWVAAADLDQTSNRFRYTLTKLPNLAGTDVMILVSENKKNWAGGFHAFRQFKIKVANQFFFQNMGFETGNFNAWTSTRRTWSDATEINPSDKSVVVSGISYDPIATDLPVPLFGKYAARVNNEDNNFHISTLTQTAVVPKTKNPTVRFYWSAVLEDPNHSPAEQPYVEIVVENKTKGIVLYTKRFYSNDPSYSGWKSYRNDKWRSIPWQLVDLPAAQYAGDQITIRVVAADCALGAHGGYAYLDVEE
;
A
#
# COMPACT_ATOMS: atom_id res chain seq x y z
N MET A 1 -0.68 36.86 -42.62
CA MET A 1 -1.95 37.35 -43.22
C MET A 1 -2.43 36.27 -44.17
N SER A 2 -3.23 35.32 -43.67
CA SER A 2 -3.67 34.16 -44.44
C SER A 2 -5.19 34.01 -44.36
N ILE A 3 -5.71 33.67 -45.52
CA ILE A 3 -7.08 33.81 -46.03
C ILE A 3 -8.04 32.80 -45.40
N ARG A 4 -9.26 33.27 -45.09
CA ARG A 4 -10.44 32.45 -44.78
C ARG A 4 -10.90 31.72 -46.04
N VAL A 5 -11.19 30.43 -45.91
CA VAL A 5 -12.09 29.72 -46.83
C VAL A 5 -13.19 29.06 -46.01
N SER A 6 -14.41 29.52 -46.24
CA SER A 6 -15.68 28.91 -45.82
C SER A 6 -16.15 28.02 -46.96
N LEU A 7 -16.59 26.80 -46.66
CA LEU A 7 -17.55 26.07 -47.50
C LEU A 7 -18.43 25.18 -46.61
N GLN A 8 -19.73 25.50 -46.64
CA GLN A 8 -20.83 24.75 -46.05
C GLN A 8 -21.12 23.45 -46.81
N GLY A 9 -21.69 22.47 -46.10
CA GLY A 9 -22.78 21.66 -46.62
C GLY A 9 -22.62 20.15 -46.45
N LYS A 10 -23.40 19.55 -45.55
CA LYS A 10 -24.52 18.65 -45.90
C LYS A 10 -25.24 18.07 -44.68
N HIS A 11 -26.56 18.28 -44.71
CA HIS A 11 -27.70 17.64 -44.03
C HIS A 11 -27.44 16.44 -43.11
N ARG A 12 -27.90 16.56 -41.85
CA ARG A 12 -28.28 15.44 -40.99
C ARG A 12 -29.80 15.40 -40.84
N VAL A 13 -30.38 14.26 -41.18
CA VAL A 13 -31.76 13.86 -40.92
C VAL A 13 -31.94 13.71 -39.41
N VAL A 14 -32.93 14.41 -38.84
CA VAL A 14 -33.32 14.30 -37.43
C VAL A 14 -34.47 13.29 -37.35
N LEU A 15 -34.19 12.09 -36.83
CA LEU A 15 -35.24 11.21 -36.30
C LEU A 15 -35.50 11.60 -34.85
N ARG A 16 -36.65 12.25 -34.60
CA ARG A 16 -37.21 12.46 -33.26
C ARG A 16 -37.92 11.18 -32.83
N TRP A 17 -37.43 10.53 -31.78
CA TRP A 17 -38.22 9.58 -31.00
C TRP A 17 -38.85 10.35 -29.83
N ALA A 18 -40.17 10.48 -29.86
CA ALA A 18 -40.97 10.99 -28.76
C ALA A 18 -41.38 9.80 -27.89
N SER A 19 -40.88 9.73 -26.67
CA SER A 19 -41.36 8.78 -25.67
C SER A 19 -42.48 9.43 -24.85
N ILE A 20 -43.69 8.91 -25.05
CA ILE A 20 -44.90 9.23 -24.29
C ILE A 20 -44.76 8.60 -22.89
N ILE A 21 -44.78 9.43 -21.84
CA ILE A 21 -44.87 8.98 -20.45
C ILE A 21 -46.36 8.91 -20.08
N LEU A 22 -46.86 7.69 -19.87
CA LEU A 22 -48.20 7.41 -19.37
C LEU A 22 -48.14 7.36 -17.84
N PHE A 23 -48.81 8.30 -17.17
CA PHE A 23 -49.06 8.25 -15.72
C PHE A 23 -50.24 7.30 -15.45
N THR A 24 -50.01 6.21 -14.73
CA THR A 24 -51.08 5.42 -14.10
C THR A 24 -51.07 5.67 -12.60
N THR A 25 -52.08 6.41 -12.14
CA THR A 25 -52.48 6.54 -10.74
C THR A 25 -53.12 5.24 -10.26
N LEU A 26 -52.62 4.69 -9.15
CA LEU A 26 -53.31 3.64 -8.40
C LEU A 26 -53.57 4.13 -6.97
N THR A 27 -54.81 4.55 -6.75
CA THR A 27 -55.47 4.64 -5.44
C THR A 27 -55.74 3.24 -4.91
N ALA A 28 -55.38 2.97 -3.66
CA ALA A 28 -55.89 1.82 -2.92
C ALA A 28 -56.25 2.24 -1.48
N CYS A 29 -57.45 1.80 -1.09
CA CYS A 29 -58.20 2.21 0.09
C CYS A 29 -57.74 1.53 1.40
N SER A 30 -58.23 2.15 2.47
CA SER A 30 -58.30 1.73 3.86
C SER A 30 -58.63 0.26 4.13
N GLY A 31 -58.06 -0.26 5.22
CA GLY A 31 -58.59 -1.38 5.99
C GLY A 31 -57.91 -1.43 7.36
N GLY A 32 -58.63 -1.09 8.42
CA GLY A 32 -58.12 -1.10 9.80
C GLY A 32 -58.25 -2.45 10.50
N SER A 33 -57.52 -2.60 11.59
CA SER A 33 -57.89 -3.48 12.70
C SER A 33 -57.17 -3.03 13.97
N ASN A 34 -57.96 -2.63 14.96
CA ASN A 34 -57.58 -2.48 16.37
C ASN A 34 -57.04 -3.79 16.93
N SER A 35 -55.98 -3.70 17.73
CA SER A 35 -55.80 -4.61 18.87
C SER A 35 -55.06 -3.88 19.98
N ASP A 36 -55.80 -3.61 21.05
CA ASP A 36 -55.29 -3.22 22.37
C ASP A 36 -54.26 -4.23 22.88
N ASN A 37 -53.17 -3.77 23.50
CA ASN A 37 -52.62 -4.51 24.62
C ASN A 37 -51.79 -3.62 25.58
N THR A 38 -52.43 -3.34 26.72
CA THR A 38 -51.94 -3.30 28.10
C THR A 38 -50.54 -2.76 28.42
N ASP A 39 -50.57 -1.63 29.12
CA ASP A 39 -49.51 -1.04 29.94
C ASP A 39 -49.05 -1.98 31.06
N SER A 40 -47.74 -2.05 31.30
CA SER A 40 -47.20 -2.37 32.62
C SER A 40 -45.94 -1.55 32.89
N SER A 41 -46.03 -0.70 33.90
CA SER A 41 -45.00 0.22 34.37
C SER A 41 -44.14 -0.41 35.47
N SER A 42 -42.82 -0.21 35.43
CA SER A 42 -42.01 0.17 36.61
C SER A 42 -40.53 0.45 36.30
N GLY A 43 -40.06 1.68 36.59
CA GLY A 43 -38.76 1.90 37.26
C GLY A 43 -37.54 2.45 36.48
N ASN A 44 -37.46 3.79 36.33
CA ASN A 44 -36.27 4.69 36.34
C ASN A 44 -35.02 4.44 35.46
N ASN A 45 -34.94 5.15 34.33
CA ASN A 45 -34.07 6.34 34.12
C ASN A 45 -34.44 6.97 32.75
N GLN A 46 -34.93 8.21 32.74
CA GLN A 46 -35.62 8.81 31.58
C GLN A 46 -34.68 9.15 30.41
N SER A 47 -34.75 8.36 29.32
CA SER A 47 -34.57 8.84 27.94
C SER A 47 -35.96 8.97 27.32
N GLY A 48 -36.29 10.12 26.71
CA GLY A 48 -37.58 10.31 26.04
C GLY A 48 -37.72 9.39 24.82
N GLN A 49 -38.41 8.25 24.99
CA GLN A 49 -38.81 7.38 23.88
C GLN A 49 -40.21 7.78 23.39
N ASN A 50 -40.29 8.47 22.25
CA ASN A 50 -41.51 8.49 21.43
C ASN A 50 -41.40 7.35 20.40
N ASN A 51 -42.46 6.55 20.27
CA ASN A 51 -42.56 5.36 19.43
C ASN A 51 -42.24 5.67 17.94
N ASN A 52 -40.99 5.46 17.51
CA ASN A 52 -40.51 5.65 16.13
C ASN A 52 -39.85 4.39 15.55
N GLN A 53 -40.42 3.21 15.83
CA GLN A 53 -39.91 1.95 15.28
C GLN A 53 -40.65 1.61 14.00
N ASN A 54 -39.97 1.69 12.85
CA ASN A 54 -40.54 1.30 11.57
C ASN A 54 -39.78 0.09 11.01
N LEU A 55 -40.52 -0.96 10.66
CA LEU A 55 -40.01 -2.01 9.79
C LEU A 55 -40.00 -1.46 8.37
N ILE A 56 -38.82 -1.31 7.78
CA ILE A 56 -38.66 -0.82 6.41
C ILE A 56 -38.44 -2.01 5.48
N PRO A 57 -39.27 -2.17 4.44
CA PRO A 57 -39.09 -3.25 3.47
C PRO A 57 -37.84 -3.04 2.61
N GLU A 58 -37.39 -4.10 1.93
CA GLU A 58 -36.24 -4.09 1.01
C GLU A 58 -36.33 -3.00 -0.09
N GLY A 59 -37.56 -2.66 -0.50
CA GLY A 59 -37.84 -1.59 -1.46
C GLY A 59 -37.52 -0.16 -1.00
N GLY A 60 -37.10 0.02 0.26
CA GLY A 60 -36.79 1.32 0.85
C GLY A 60 -38.01 2.05 1.40
N GLY A 61 -37.81 3.30 1.81
CA GLY A 61 -38.85 4.13 2.43
C GLY A 61 -38.31 5.41 3.04
N ILE A 62 -39.23 6.24 3.56
CA ILE A 62 -38.90 7.46 4.28
C ILE A 62 -39.44 7.34 5.70
N ILE A 63 -38.58 7.55 6.69
CA ILE A 63 -38.95 7.68 8.09
C ILE A 63 -38.92 9.16 8.45
N ARG A 64 -39.99 9.69 9.04
CA ARG A 64 -40.08 11.09 9.46
C ARG A 64 -40.53 11.22 10.90
N ILE A 65 -39.89 12.12 11.64
CA ILE A 65 -40.36 12.56 12.97
C ILE A 65 -41.41 13.63 12.76
N THR A 66 -42.67 13.25 13.00
CA THR A 66 -43.85 14.12 12.76
C THR A 66 -44.46 14.69 14.03
N ASP A 67 -44.04 14.22 15.21
CA ASP A 67 -44.47 14.74 16.50
C ASP A 67 -43.87 16.14 16.75
N PRO A 68 -44.69 17.21 16.77
CA PRO A 68 -44.22 18.57 16.96
C PRO A 68 -43.58 18.84 18.33
N SER A 69 -43.82 17.98 19.32
CA SER A 69 -43.19 18.09 20.64
C SER A 69 -41.77 17.51 20.67
N SER A 70 -41.39 16.75 19.65
CA SER A 70 -40.06 16.15 19.56
C SER A 70 -38.98 17.21 19.35
N PRO A 71 -37.87 17.19 20.11
CA PRO A 71 -36.73 18.07 19.88
C PRO A 71 -36.03 17.88 18.52
N ILE A 72 -36.35 16.78 17.81
CA ILE A 72 -35.91 16.50 16.45
C ILE A 72 -37.09 16.50 15.46
N PHE A 73 -38.16 17.25 15.74
CA PHE A 73 -39.28 17.43 14.82
C PHE A 73 -38.80 17.83 13.41
N GLY A 74 -39.33 17.16 12.39
CA GLY A 74 -38.92 17.36 11.00
C GLY A 74 -37.66 16.59 10.59
N ALA A 75 -37.00 15.87 11.52
CA ALA A 75 -35.93 14.95 11.14
C ALA A 75 -36.48 13.82 10.26
N GLN A 76 -35.71 13.41 9.26
CA GLN A 76 -36.09 12.31 8.37
C GLN A 76 -34.88 11.52 7.86
N VAL A 77 -35.12 10.25 7.55
CA VAL A 77 -34.17 9.36 6.86
C VAL A 77 -34.84 8.83 5.60
N GLU A 78 -34.20 9.06 4.45
CA GLU A 78 -34.63 8.58 3.15
C GLU A 78 -33.74 7.40 2.71
N ILE A 79 -34.37 6.25 2.52
CA ILE A 79 -33.73 4.99 2.16
C ILE A 79 -34.22 4.59 0.77
N GLY A 80 -33.31 4.57 -0.20
CA GLY A 80 -33.63 4.17 -1.57
C GLY A 80 -33.82 2.66 -1.72
N ALA A 81 -34.37 2.22 -2.85
CA ALA A 81 -34.44 0.81 -3.19
C ALA A 81 -33.04 0.17 -3.27
N GLU A 82 -32.94 -1.11 -2.92
CA GLU A 82 -31.69 -1.91 -2.90
C GLU A 82 -30.64 -1.41 -1.88
N THR A 83 -31.04 -0.52 -0.96
CA THR A 83 -30.17 -0.04 0.13
C THR A 83 -30.08 -1.05 1.27
N LEU A 84 -31.17 -1.81 1.48
CA LEU A 84 -31.28 -2.88 2.46
C LEU A 84 -31.32 -4.22 1.73
N VAL A 85 -30.66 -5.24 2.30
CA VAL A 85 -30.67 -6.61 1.76
C VAL A 85 -31.92 -7.36 2.23
N ASN A 86 -32.41 -7.04 3.42
CA ASN A 86 -33.62 -7.61 4.02
C ASN A 86 -34.47 -6.49 4.61
N ALA A 87 -35.74 -6.77 4.92
CA ALA A 87 -36.52 -5.85 5.72
C ALA A 87 -35.87 -5.67 7.10
N GLU A 88 -35.67 -4.44 7.52
CA GLU A 88 -34.95 -4.11 8.76
C GLU A 88 -35.74 -3.12 9.61
N LYS A 89 -35.57 -3.25 10.92
CA LYS A 89 -36.08 -2.28 11.87
C LYS A 89 -35.10 -1.12 11.97
N ILE A 90 -35.64 0.09 11.79
CA ILE A 90 -34.88 1.33 11.91
C ILE A 90 -35.56 2.21 12.94
N THR A 91 -34.76 2.72 13.87
CA THR A 91 -35.25 3.57 14.96
C THR A 91 -34.49 4.89 14.96
N LEU A 92 -35.25 5.99 15.06
CA LEU A 92 -34.72 7.34 15.15
C LEU A 92 -34.96 7.90 16.55
N THR A 93 -33.88 8.23 17.25
CA THR A 93 -33.93 8.86 18.58
C THR A 93 -32.99 10.06 18.64
N PHE A 94 -32.88 10.70 19.80
CA PHE A 94 -31.94 11.79 20.02
C PHE A 94 -31.29 11.70 21.39
N GLU A 95 -30.11 12.30 21.51
CA GLU A 95 -29.43 12.59 22.77
C GLU A 95 -29.25 14.11 22.92
N GLU A 96 -29.29 14.56 24.17
CA GLU A 96 -29.15 15.98 24.53
C GLU A 96 -27.71 16.47 24.31
N ASN A 97 -26.74 15.67 24.76
CA ASN A 97 -25.34 16.05 24.85
C ASN A 97 -24.47 15.21 23.93
N LEU A 98 -23.33 15.79 23.54
CA LEU A 98 -22.28 15.11 22.81
C LEU A 98 -21.79 13.82 23.53
N PRO A 99 -21.50 12.73 22.81
CA PRO A 99 -20.99 11.48 23.40
C PRO A 99 -19.67 11.60 24.17
N ALA A 100 -18.83 12.59 23.80
CA ALA A 100 -17.55 12.89 24.44
C ALA A 100 -17.17 14.38 24.29
N PRO A 101 -16.21 14.90 25.08
CA PRO A 101 -15.69 16.24 24.88
C PRO A 101 -15.10 16.45 23.48
N LEU A 102 -15.24 17.66 22.93
CA LEU A 102 -14.60 18.06 21.67
C LEU A 102 -13.09 18.28 21.87
N PRO A 103 -12.29 18.21 20.80
CA PRO A 103 -10.89 18.60 20.86
C PRO A 103 -10.70 20.04 21.38
N ASP A 104 -9.64 20.27 22.17
CA ASP A 104 -9.32 21.58 22.74
C ASP A 104 -9.29 22.72 21.71
N GLU A 105 -8.80 22.43 20.50
CA GLU A 105 -8.72 23.40 19.40
C GLU A 105 -10.12 23.84 18.93
N ALA A 106 -11.08 22.91 18.83
CA ALA A 106 -12.48 23.22 18.54
C ALA A 106 -13.10 24.08 19.64
N VAL A 107 -12.88 23.72 20.91
CA VAL A 107 -13.40 24.48 22.06
C VAL A 107 -12.84 25.90 22.08
N LYS A 108 -11.52 26.07 21.91
CA LYS A 108 -10.86 27.39 21.83
C LYS A 108 -11.33 28.21 20.63
N SER A 109 -11.72 27.55 19.55
CA SER A 109 -12.30 28.19 18.37
C SER A 109 -13.76 28.60 18.56
N GLY A 110 -14.39 28.21 19.67
CA GLY A 110 -15.79 28.53 19.96
C GLY A 110 -16.78 27.59 19.26
N ALA A 111 -16.43 26.31 19.11
CA ALA A 111 -17.34 25.29 18.59
C ALA A 111 -18.63 25.18 19.40
N LYS A 112 -19.76 25.12 18.70
CA LYS A 112 -21.10 25.02 19.27
C LYS A 112 -21.85 23.83 18.67
N GLN A 113 -22.53 23.09 19.53
CA GLN A 113 -23.57 22.16 19.12
C GLN A 113 -24.83 22.97 18.76
N VAL A 114 -25.31 22.83 17.51
CA VAL A 114 -26.46 23.59 17.00
C VAL A 114 -27.64 22.70 16.60
N SER A 115 -27.56 21.39 16.86
CA SER A 115 -28.69 20.45 16.83
C SER A 115 -28.68 19.57 18.07
N LYS A 116 -29.73 18.78 18.30
CA LYS A 116 -29.60 17.58 19.15
C LYS A 116 -28.67 16.56 18.47
N VAL A 117 -28.13 15.62 19.25
CA VAL A 117 -27.45 14.47 18.67
C VAL A 117 -28.52 13.54 18.10
N PHE A 118 -28.59 13.42 16.78
CA PHE A 118 -29.49 12.53 16.09
C PHE A 118 -28.94 11.10 16.10
N VAL A 119 -29.72 10.14 16.58
CA VAL A 119 -29.29 8.75 16.70
C VAL A 119 -30.08 7.90 15.70
N LEU A 120 -29.36 7.35 14.73
CA LEU A 120 -29.87 6.37 13.78
C LEU A 120 -29.44 4.98 14.25
N ASN A 121 -30.41 4.16 14.64
CA ASN A 121 -30.19 2.77 15.01
C ASN A 121 -30.79 1.82 13.97
N ARG A 122 -30.07 0.72 13.73
CA ARG A 122 -30.49 -0.43 12.93
C ARG A 122 -30.29 -1.70 13.76
N ASP A 123 -31.10 -2.71 13.50
CA ASP A 123 -30.93 -4.02 14.13
C ASP A 123 -29.65 -4.73 13.62
N ASP A 124 -29.25 -4.47 12.37
CA ASP A 124 -27.96 -4.89 11.83
C ASP A 124 -26.90 -3.80 12.02
N SER A 125 -25.68 -4.22 12.37
CA SER A 125 -24.50 -3.37 12.48
C SER A 125 -23.74 -3.19 11.15
N THR A 126 -24.18 -3.86 10.06
CA THR A 126 -23.59 -3.68 8.73
C THR A 126 -23.89 -2.31 8.13
N ASP A 127 -23.00 -1.87 7.24
CA ASP A 127 -23.23 -0.68 6.42
C ASP A 127 -24.44 -0.89 5.50
N PHE A 128 -25.12 0.19 5.14
CA PHE A 128 -26.14 0.18 4.10
C PHE A 128 -25.48 -0.15 2.75
N GLY A 129 -26.17 -0.90 1.89
CA GLY A 129 -25.66 -1.25 0.56
C GLY A 129 -25.51 -0.05 -0.38
N LYS A 130 -26.21 1.06 -0.08
CA LYS A 130 -26.09 2.37 -0.72
C LYS A 130 -26.20 3.45 0.36
N SER A 131 -25.71 4.66 0.10
CA SER A 131 -25.85 5.73 1.09
C SER A 131 -27.30 6.19 1.23
N VAL A 132 -27.69 6.51 2.47
CA VAL A 132 -28.98 7.09 2.85
C VAL A 132 -28.86 8.59 3.06
N ALA A 133 -29.93 9.34 2.80
CA ALA A 133 -29.98 10.77 3.09
C ALA A 133 -30.67 11.02 4.43
N ILE A 134 -30.01 11.78 5.30
CA ILE A 134 -30.52 12.12 6.62
C ILE A 134 -30.72 13.63 6.67
N THR A 135 -31.92 14.07 7.02
CA THR A 135 -32.25 15.48 7.27
C THR A 135 -32.49 15.68 8.76
N VAL A 136 -31.81 16.65 9.35
CA VAL A 136 -31.93 16.99 10.78
C VAL A 136 -32.23 18.47 10.97
N PRO A 137 -33.03 18.85 11.97
CA PRO A 137 -33.22 20.24 12.34
C PRO A 137 -31.96 20.81 13.00
N PHE A 138 -31.69 22.10 12.79
CA PHE A 138 -30.63 22.84 13.44
C PHE A 138 -31.07 24.27 13.78
N SER A 139 -30.37 24.89 14.72
CA SER A 139 -30.65 26.23 15.22
C SER A 139 -30.15 27.31 14.26
N VAL A 140 -31.04 27.83 13.41
CA VAL A 140 -30.73 28.92 12.45
C VAL A 140 -30.25 30.19 13.19
N LYS A 141 -30.79 30.47 14.38
CA LYS A 141 -30.38 31.63 15.19
C LYS A 141 -28.92 31.57 15.64
N ASP A 142 -28.38 30.36 15.81
CA ASP A 142 -27.01 30.15 16.29
C ASP A 142 -26.00 30.07 15.13
N VAL A 143 -26.48 30.06 13.88
CA VAL A 143 -25.67 29.93 12.66
C VAL A 143 -25.99 31.09 11.70
N PRO A 144 -25.12 32.12 11.62
CA PRO A 144 -25.30 33.28 10.74
C PRO A 144 -25.57 32.89 9.27
N ALA A 145 -26.29 33.74 8.54
CA ALA A 145 -26.82 33.42 7.20
C ALA A 145 -25.74 33.11 6.14
N ASP A 146 -24.56 33.70 6.28
CA ASP A 146 -23.38 33.57 5.42
C ASP A 146 -22.45 32.43 5.81
N GLN A 147 -22.73 31.74 6.92
CA GLN A 147 -21.92 30.65 7.46
C GLN A 147 -22.39 29.27 7.02
N VAL A 148 -21.56 28.25 7.25
CA VAL A 148 -21.88 26.86 6.92
C VAL A 148 -21.74 25.99 8.17
N PRO A 149 -22.83 25.44 8.71
CA PRO A 149 -22.74 24.40 9.72
C PRO A 149 -22.24 23.09 9.10
N VAL A 150 -21.57 22.27 9.91
CA VAL A 150 -21.00 20.99 9.48
C VAL A 150 -21.58 19.84 10.31
N VAL A 151 -21.44 18.61 9.82
CA VAL A 151 -21.90 17.40 10.53
C VAL A 151 -20.71 16.55 10.91
N ILE A 152 -20.68 16.12 12.17
CA ILE A 152 -19.77 15.08 12.66
C ILE A 152 -20.60 13.89 13.16
N TYR A 153 -19.99 12.71 13.12
CA TYR A 153 -20.54 11.53 13.76
C TYR A 153 -19.57 10.98 14.81
N TRP A 154 -20.10 10.17 15.72
CA TRP A 154 -19.31 9.48 16.73
C TRP A 154 -18.92 8.06 16.27
N ASP A 155 -17.62 7.83 16.11
CA ASP A 155 -17.08 6.51 15.81
C ASP A 155 -16.97 5.70 17.11
N GLU A 156 -17.91 4.78 17.30
CA GLU A 156 -17.95 3.95 18.51
C GLU A 156 -16.76 2.99 18.64
N THR A 157 -16.09 2.65 17.54
CA THR A 157 -14.92 1.76 17.54
C THR A 157 -13.67 2.53 17.95
N LEU A 158 -13.46 3.73 17.38
CA LEU A 158 -12.29 4.56 17.64
C LEU A 158 -12.45 5.49 18.85
N LYS A 159 -13.67 5.67 19.35
CA LYS A 159 -14.03 6.66 20.38
C LYS A 159 -13.59 8.08 20.00
N THR A 160 -13.81 8.44 18.73
CA THR A 160 -13.45 9.74 18.15
C THR A 160 -14.59 10.32 17.31
N TYR A 161 -14.52 11.61 17.04
CA TYR A 161 -15.41 12.27 16.08
C TYR A 161 -14.83 12.22 14.67
N SER A 162 -15.71 11.97 13.70
CA SER A 162 -15.35 11.87 12.29
C SER A 162 -16.31 12.70 11.43
N PRO A 163 -15.84 13.29 10.31
CA PRO A 163 -16.61 14.27 9.55
C PRO A 163 -17.57 13.58 8.57
N VAL A 164 -18.70 14.22 8.28
CA VAL A 164 -19.68 13.78 7.27
C VAL A 164 -19.95 14.92 6.29
N ALA A 165 -20.10 14.60 5.01
CA ALA A 165 -20.36 15.60 3.98
C ALA A 165 -21.82 16.09 4.04
N VAL A 166 -21.99 17.41 4.10
CA VAL A 166 -23.29 18.08 4.02
C VAL A 166 -23.71 18.20 2.56
N ARG A 167 -24.94 17.78 2.25
CA ARG A 167 -25.53 17.84 0.91
C ARG A 167 -26.25 19.16 0.67
N SER A 168 -27.11 19.56 1.60
CA SER A 168 -27.94 20.75 1.44
C SER A 168 -28.35 21.35 2.77
N ILE A 169 -28.61 22.65 2.77
CA ILE A 169 -29.07 23.41 3.93
C ILE A 169 -30.32 24.18 3.50
N ASP A 170 -31.44 23.92 4.16
CA ASP A 170 -32.71 24.64 4.01
C ASP A 170 -32.86 25.56 5.23
N ARG A 171 -32.42 26.81 5.08
CA ARG A 171 -32.44 27.80 6.18
C ARG A 171 -33.85 28.26 6.54
N ASP A 172 -34.78 28.20 5.59
CA ASP A 172 -36.18 28.61 5.84
C ASP A 172 -36.87 27.58 6.73
N LYS A 173 -36.56 26.30 6.54
CA LYS A 173 -37.06 25.21 7.40
C LYS A 173 -36.17 24.93 8.61
N GLY A 174 -34.98 25.52 8.68
CA GLY A 174 -34.00 25.23 9.71
C GLY A 174 -33.53 23.78 9.70
N THR A 175 -33.34 23.19 8.52
CA THR A 175 -32.89 21.80 8.37
C THR A 175 -31.63 21.68 7.51
N LEU A 176 -30.85 20.64 7.78
CA LEU A 176 -29.66 20.28 7.04
C LEU A 176 -29.76 18.81 6.63
N THR A 177 -29.41 18.51 5.38
CA THR A 177 -29.35 17.16 4.84
C THR A 177 -27.90 16.74 4.60
N PHE A 178 -27.53 15.54 5.05
CA PHE A 178 -26.24 14.90 4.79
C PHE A 178 -26.45 13.46 4.30
N ILE A 179 -25.39 12.85 3.76
CA ILE A 179 -25.42 11.48 3.25
C ILE A 179 -24.48 10.60 4.09
N THR A 180 -24.92 9.39 4.43
CA THR A 180 -24.13 8.39 5.15
C THR A 180 -24.38 6.97 4.65
N ALA A 181 -23.40 6.08 4.81
CA ALA A 181 -23.53 4.66 4.51
C ALA A 181 -23.75 3.79 5.76
N HIS A 182 -23.85 4.36 6.97
CA HIS A 182 -23.96 3.56 8.19
C HIS A 182 -24.84 4.20 9.27
N ALA A 183 -25.31 3.37 10.20
CA ALA A 183 -26.00 3.81 11.41
C ALA A 183 -25.00 4.42 12.41
N SER A 184 -25.35 5.52 13.06
CA SER A 184 -24.50 6.18 14.07
C SER A 184 -25.25 7.31 14.79
N LYS A 185 -24.52 8.00 15.68
CA LYS A 185 -24.88 9.28 16.30
C LYS A 185 -24.29 10.43 15.49
N TYR A 186 -25.14 11.32 15.00
CA TYR A 186 -24.80 12.46 14.16
C TYR A 186 -25.17 13.77 14.85
N VAL A 187 -24.35 14.81 14.69
CA VAL A 187 -24.63 16.11 15.30
C VAL A 187 -24.18 17.24 14.38
N VAL A 188 -25.01 18.29 14.31
CA VAL A 188 -24.70 19.52 13.58
C VAL A 188 -23.89 20.43 14.51
N MET A 189 -22.71 20.80 14.04
CA MET A 189 -21.76 21.66 14.73
C MET A 189 -21.51 22.94 13.93
N PHE A 190 -21.09 23.98 14.64
CA PHE A 190 -20.73 25.24 14.01
C PHE A 190 -19.59 25.93 14.76
N ILE A 191 -18.64 26.51 14.02
CA ILE A 191 -17.59 27.41 14.50
C ILE A 191 -17.69 28.71 13.71
N ASP A 192 -17.84 29.85 14.39
CA ASP A 192 -17.83 31.15 13.73
C ASP A 192 -16.40 31.57 13.36
N LEU A 193 -15.98 31.15 12.16
CA LEU A 193 -14.66 31.42 11.61
C LEU A 193 -14.51 32.84 11.06
N LEU A 194 -15.61 33.56 10.78
CA LEU A 194 -15.52 34.93 10.25
C LEU A 194 -15.63 35.98 11.34
N LYS A 195 -16.31 35.68 12.46
CA LYS A 195 -16.59 36.63 13.56
C LYS A 195 -17.20 37.94 13.04
N GLY A 196 -18.07 37.83 12.05
CA GLY A 196 -18.72 38.97 11.36
C GLY A 196 -17.86 39.71 10.33
N ASN A 197 -16.63 39.27 10.06
CA ASN A 197 -15.79 39.89 9.04
C ASN A 197 -16.16 39.44 7.63
N THR A 198 -16.09 40.38 6.68
CA THR A 198 -16.27 40.09 5.25
C THR A 198 -15.06 39.41 4.61
N ALA A 199 -13.93 39.28 5.31
CA ALA A 199 -12.79 38.42 4.97
C ALA A 199 -12.13 37.92 6.27
N PRO A 200 -11.73 36.64 6.39
CA PRO A 200 -11.16 36.09 7.61
C PRO A 200 -9.70 36.51 7.82
N ASP A 201 -9.27 36.53 9.09
CA ASP A 201 -7.84 36.47 9.41
C ASP A 201 -7.33 35.05 9.12
N TYR A 202 -6.59 34.87 8.03
CA TYR A 202 -6.10 33.57 7.60
C TYR A 202 -5.22 32.89 8.64
N LYS A 203 -4.45 33.63 9.44
CA LYS A 203 -3.62 33.03 10.49
C LYS A 203 -4.47 32.38 11.57
N SER A 204 -5.60 33.00 11.88
CA SER A 204 -6.60 32.43 12.78
C SER A 204 -7.28 31.18 12.20
N LEU A 205 -7.18 30.94 10.89
CA LEU A 205 -7.71 29.76 10.20
C LEU A 205 -6.73 28.58 10.17
N THR A 206 -5.43 28.80 10.40
CA THR A 206 -4.42 27.74 10.44
C THR A 206 -4.89 26.58 11.31
N THR A 207 -4.79 25.36 10.78
CA THR A 207 -5.17 24.15 11.49
C THR A 207 -3.93 23.43 11.96
N ALA A 208 -4.02 22.73 13.10
CA ALA A 208 -3.01 21.71 13.40
C ALA A 208 -2.94 20.71 12.23
N ILE A 209 -1.73 20.25 11.89
CA ILE A 209 -1.57 19.12 10.97
C ILE A 209 -2.33 17.95 11.61
N SER A 210 -3.20 17.28 10.85
CA SER A 210 -4.04 16.17 11.34
C SER A 210 -3.24 14.97 11.89
N GLY A 211 -1.90 15.04 11.87
CA GLY A 211 -0.96 13.93 12.10
C GLY A 211 -0.60 13.17 10.82
N PHE A 212 -1.16 13.59 9.67
CA PHE A 212 -0.86 13.03 8.35
C PHE A 212 0.44 13.62 7.79
N ASP A 213 1.35 12.75 7.39
CA ASP A 213 2.61 13.07 6.72
C ASP A 213 2.66 12.30 5.39
N PRO A 214 2.60 12.99 4.23
CA PRO A 214 2.66 12.32 2.93
C PRO A 214 3.86 11.38 2.77
N ALA A 215 5.01 11.66 3.39
CA ALA A 215 6.20 10.81 3.28
C ALA A 215 6.00 9.41 3.88
N THR A 216 5.19 9.30 4.93
CA THR A 216 4.95 8.03 5.64
C THR A 216 3.54 7.48 5.46
N ASP A 217 2.56 8.32 5.17
CA ASP A 217 1.14 7.98 5.24
C ASP A 217 0.45 7.90 3.88
N SER A 218 1.19 8.19 2.80
CA SER A 218 0.75 7.84 1.45
C SER A 218 0.84 6.32 1.25
N PHE A 219 0.12 5.82 0.24
CA PHE A 219 0.51 4.54 -0.34
C PHE A 219 1.93 4.66 -0.92
N PHE A 220 2.68 3.56 -0.96
CA PHE A 220 3.92 3.51 -1.73
C PHE A 220 3.62 3.50 -3.23
N ILE A 221 2.60 2.73 -3.62
CA ILE A 221 2.11 2.66 -5.00
C ILE A 221 1.50 3.99 -5.46
N HIS A 222 1.70 4.33 -6.73
CA HIS A 222 0.98 5.42 -7.38
C HIS A 222 -0.45 5.02 -7.76
N ASN A 223 -1.28 6.03 -8.03
CA ASN A 223 -2.61 5.83 -8.57
C ASN A 223 -2.56 5.28 -10.00
N PHE A 224 -2.79 3.98 -10.15
CA PHE A 224 -2.92 3.28 -11.44
C PHE A 224 -4.19 3.68 -12.24
N GLY A 225 -4.97 4.63 -11.74
CA GLY A 225 -6.10 5.22 -12.45
C GLY A 225 -7.28 4.26 -12.58
N SER A 226 -8.01 4.35 -13.70
CA SER A 226 -9.27 3.64 -13.93
C SER A 226 -9.10 2.18 -14.37
N TYR A 227 -7.87 1.70 -14.52
CA TYR A 227 -7.61 0.40 -15.14
C TYR A 227 -8.05 -0.78 -14.26
N ASP A 228 -7.68 -0.74 -12.98
CA ASP A 228 -8.03 -1.78 -12.01
C ASP A 228 -9.48 -1.65 -11.52
N SER A 229 -9.95 -0.40 -11.47
CA SER A 229 -11.21 0.00 -10.89
C SER A 229 -11.72 1.26 -11.63
N PRO A 230 -12.59 1.09 -12.64
CA PRO A 230 -13.06 2.18 -13.50
C PRO A 230 -13.58 3.38 -12.70
N GLY A 231 -12.92 4.54 -12.80
CA GLY A 231 -13.48 5.83 -12.38
C GLY A 231 -13.27 6.29 -10.93
N GLY A 232 -12.40 5.67 -10.11
CA GLY A 232 -12.17 6.26 -8.77
C GLY A 232 -11.20 5.60 -7.80
N SER A 233 -10.15 4.91 -8.28
CA SER A 233 -9.02 4.47 -7.44
C SER A 233 -8.45 5.60 -6.57
N CYS A 234 -8.41 6.84 -7.08
CA CYS A 234 -8.00 8.02 -6.32
C CYS A 234 -8.87 8.27 -5.07
N PHE A 235 -10.18 8.00 -5.13
CA PHE A 235 -11.04 8.09 -3.96
C PHE A 235 -10.77 6.96 -2.97
N GLY A 236 -10.58 5.72 -3.46
CA GLY A 236 -10.23 4.59 -2.61
C GLY A 236 -8.91 4.81 -1.86
N MET A 237 -7.89 5.31 -2.56
CA MET A 237 -6.61 5.67 -1.96
C MET A 237 -6.76 6.81 -0.94
N ALA A 238 -7.42 7.91 -1.33
CA ALA A 238 -7.60 9.04 -0.42
C ALA A 238 -8.36 8.66 0.85
N ALA A 239 -9.45 7.91 0.69
CA ALA A 239 -10.27 7.40 1.79
C ALA A 239 -9.48 6.49 2.72
N PHE A 240 -8.78 5.49 2.17
CA PHE A 240 -8.03 4.54 2.98
C PHE A 240 -6.86 5.22 3.70
N SER A 241 -6.11 6.11 3.04
CA SER A 241 -5.04 6.88 3.69
C SER A 241 -5.56 7.75 4.83
N ALA A 242 -6.66 8.48 4.62
CA ALA A 242 -7.28 9.31 5.66
C ALA A 242 -7.77 8.50 6.86
N TRP A 243 -8.39 7.34 6.61
CA TRP A 243 -8.80 6.42 7.67
C TRP A 243 -7.61 5.79 8.39
N TYR A 244 -6.60 5.29 7.66
CA TYR A 244 -5.45 4.58 8.22
C TYR A 244 -4.68 5.47 9.20
N GLN A 245 -4.47 6.73 8.84
CA GLN A 245 -3.80 7.70 9.71
C GLN A 245 -4.50 7.86 11.05
N ASN A 246 -5.83 7.93 11.05
CA ASN A 246 -6.63 8.09 12.26
C ASN A 246 -6.77 6.78 13.06
N ALA A 247 -6.96 5.64 12.37
CA ALA A 247 -7.35 4.38 12.99
C ALA A 247 -6.19 3.43 13.29
N LYS A 248 -5.06 3.54 12.60
CA LYS A 248 -3.99 2.52 12.59
C LYS A 248 -2.58 3.05 12.84
N LYS A 249 -2.19 4.16 12.21
CA LYS A 249 -0.83 4.72 12.32
C LYS A 249 -0.44 4.99 13.78
N VAL A 250 -1.32 5.63 14.55
CA VAL A 250 -1.01 6.00 15.95
C VAL A 250 -0.80 4.75 16.83
N PRO A 251 -1.67 3.72 16.78
CA PRO A 251 -1.40 2.45 17.48
C PRO A 251 -0.19 1.66 16.96
N SER A 252 0.11 1.68 15.64
CA SER A 252 1.15 0.82 15.04
C SER A 252 2.54 1.45 15.02
N ALA A 253 2.64 2.78 15.05
CA ALA A 253 3.82 3.57 14.71
C ALA A 253 4.39 3.30 13.29
N THR A 254 3.67 2.53 12.46
CA THR A 254 4.05 2.20 11.08
C THR A 254 3.24 3.05 10.11
N GLY A 255 3.93 3.70 9.17
CA GLY A 255 3.30 4.45 8.08
C GLY A 255 2.70 3.55 7.01
N LEU A 256 1.68 4.03 6.30
CA LEU A 256 1.04 3.31 5.20
C LEU A 256 2.03 2.99 4.07
N SER A 257 3.05 3.83 3.84
CA SER A 257 4.03 3.64 2.78
C SER A 257 4.98 2.46 3.02
N ALA A 258 5.00 1.91 4.24
CA ALA A 258 5.77 0.71 4.56
C ALA A 258 4.96 -0.59 4.44
N LEU A 259 3.64 -0.49 4.23
CA LEU A 259 2.77 -1.66 4.19
C LEU A 259 2.69 -2.26 2.80
N TRP A 260 2.58 -3.59 2.77
CA TRP A 260 2.29 -4.40 1.58
C TRP A 260 3.25 -4.18 0.42
N LYS A 261 4.51 -3.92 0.78
CA LYS A 261 5.64 -3.96 -0.14
C LYS A 261 6.03 -5.41 -0.34
N GLU A 262 5.81 -5.93 -1.53
CA GLU A 262 6.10 -7.30 -1.93
C GLU A 262 7.43 -7.33 -2.70
N GLY A 263 8.00 -8.51 -2.93
CA GLY A 263 9.21 -8.71 -3.72
C GLY A 263 10.35 -7.68 -3.48
N ASN A 264 10.62 -6.85 -4.48
CA ASN A 264 11.61 -5.78 -4.42
C ASN A 264 11.00 -4.54 -3.76
N LEU A 265 11.42 -4.28 -2.51
CA LEU A 265 10.94 -3.15 -1.70
C LEU A 265 11.21 -1.75 -2.28
N ASN A 266 11.81 -1.60 -3.46
CA ASN A 266 11.95 -0.31 -4.15
C ASN A 266 11.12 -0.21 -5.43
N GLN A 267 10.36 -1.26 -5.75
CA GLN A 267 9.48 -1.36 -6.90
C GLN A 267 8.04 -1.47 -6.39
N GLU A 268 7.12 -0.84 -7.11
CA GLU A 268 5.70 -0.78 -6.75
C GLU A 268 4.86 -1.74 -7.60
N GLU A 269 5.47 -2.26 -8.67
CA GLU A 269 4.85 -3.10 -9.67
C GLU A 269 4.49 -4.48 -9.12
N ASP A 270 5.10 -4.90 -8.02
CA ASP A 270 4.88 -6.18 -7.36
C ASP A 270 3.94 -6.11 -6.15
N ASP A 271 3.57 -4.91 -5.70
CA ASP A 271 2.72 -4.63 -4.54
C ASP A 271 1.22 -4.89 -4.80
N GLN A 272 0.89 -6.12 -5.18
CA GLN A 272 -0.45 -6.56 -5.52
C GLN A 272 -1.44 -6.38 -4.36
N VAL A 273 -1.02 -6.63 -3.12
CA VAL A 273 -1.88 -6.46 -1.94
C VAL A 273 -2.27 -5.00 -1.73
N ALA A 274 -1.33 -4.05 -1.92
CA ALA A 274 -1.65 -2.62 -1.85
C ALA A 274 -2.68 -2.23 -2.93
N ARG A 275 -2.53 -2.76 -4.15
CA ARG A 275 -3.48 -2.53 -5.25
C ARG A 275 -4.85 -3.15 -5.00
N GLU A 276 -4.91 -4.32 -4.37
CA GLU A 276 -6.16 -4.97 -3.96
C GLU A 276 -6.90 -4.13 -2.93
N VAL A 277 -6.20 -3.56 -1.94
CA VAL A 277 -6.80 -2.63 -0.97
C VAL A 277 -7.46 -1.46 -1.70
N VAL A 278 -6.74 -0.80 -2.60
CA VAL A 278 -7.27 0.34 -3.37
C VAL A 278 -8.52 -0.07 -4.18
N GLY A 279 -8.42 -1.18 -4.91
CA GLY A 279 -9.50 -1.68 -5.75
C GLY A 279 -10.76 -2.02 -4.94
N ARG A 280 -10.59 -2.73 -3.82
CA ARG A 280 -11.70 -3.17 -2.95
C ARG A 280 -12.36 -2.04 -2.22
N VAL A 281 -11.57 -1.12 -1.67
CA VAL A 281 -12.12 0.08 -1.01
C VAL A 281 -12.97 0.83 -2.02
N TYR A 282 -12.45 1.13 -3.21
CA TYR A 282 -13.23 1.83 -4.22
C TYR A 282 -14.51 1.08 -4.65
N GLN A 283 -14.42 -0.22 -4.92
CA GLN A 283 -15.56 -1.01 -5.41
C GLN A 283 -16.68 -1.18 -4.38
N ALA A 284 -16.30 -1.32 -3.11
CA ALA A 284 -17.24 -1.52 -2.01
C ALA A 284 -17.91 -0.22 -1.56
N GLY A 285 -17.30 0.93 -1.85
CA GLY A 285 -17.91 2.20 -1.49
C GLY A 285 -19.17 2.41 -2.26
N ASN A 286 -20.10 3.18 -1.70
CA ASN A 286 -21.17 3.74 -2.51
C ASN A 286 -20.53 4.54 -3.65
N GLN A 287 -20.40 3.86 -4.79
CA GLN A 287 -19.52 4.25 -5.88
C GLN A 287 -19.93 5.67 -6.23
N LYS A 288 -18.98 6.61 -6.17
CA LYS A 288 -19.13 8.02 -6.56
C LYS A 288 -19.50 9.03 -5.45
N ALA A 289 -19.30 8.76 -4.16
CA ALA A 289 -19.50 9.79 -3.11
C ALA A 289 -18.74 11.11 -3.39
N HIS A 290 -17.53 11.06 -3.96
CA HIS A 290 -16.79 12.25 -4.39
C HIS A 290 -17.43 12.95 -5.60
N ILE A 291 -17.95 12.21 -6.58
CA ILE A 291 -18.70 12.80 -7.71
C ILE A 291 -20.04 13.36 -7.22
N GLN A 292 -20.67 12.74 -6.21
CA GLN A 292 -21.87 13.28 -5.59
C GLN A 292 -21.56 14.62 -4.94
N ALA A 293 -20.46 14.73 -4.18
CA ALA A 293 -20.01 16.00 -3.61
C ALA A 293 -19.77 17.08 -4.69
N LEU A 294 -19.13 16.70 -5.81
CA LEU A 294 -18.96 17.60 -6.96
C LEU A 294 -20.33 18.02 -7.55
N ASN A 295 -21.23 17.07 -7.78
CA ASN A 295 -22.57 17.34 -8.29
C ASN A 295 -23.39 18.24 -7.37
N ASP A 296 -23.30 18.06 -6.05
CA ASP A 296 -24.01 18.87 -5.06
C ASP A 296 -23.52 20.32 -5.09
N VAL A 297 -22.20 20.54 -5.18
CA VAL A 297 -21.63 21.88 -5.35
C VAL A 297 -22.11 22.53 -6.65
N SER A 298 -22.15 21.80 -7.76
CA SER A 298 -22.67 22.31 -9.04
C SER A 298 -24.18 22.59 -8.99
N ALA A 299 -24.95 21.72 -8.35
CA ALA A 299 -26.41 21.80 -8.26
C ALA A 299 -26.87 22.95 -7.34
N ALA A 300 -26.03 23.40 -6.41
CA ALA A 300 -26.36 24.48 -5.48
C ALA A 300 -26.57 25.85 -6.16
N LYS A 301 -26.28 25.99 -7.47
CA LYS A 301 -26.42 27.23 -8.26
C LYS A 301 -25.76 28.46 -7.62
N LEU A 302 -24.72 28.24 -6.81
CA LEU A 302 -23.97 29.30 -6.16
C LEU A 302 -23.03 29.95 -7.17
N THR A 303 -22.67 31.21 -6.91
CA THR A 303 -21.47 31.75 -7.57
C THR A 303 -20.28 30.90 -7.16
N ARG A 304 -19.33 30.75 -8.07
CA ARG A 304 -18.14 29.94 -7.84
C ARG A 304 -17.38 30.35 -6.56
N GLN A 305 -17.20 31.65 -6.37
CA GLN A 305 -16.57 32.22 -5.20
C GLN A 305 -17.27 31.81 -3.89
N LEU A 306 -18.60 31.77 -3.88
CA LEU A 306 -19.37 31.36 -2.71
C LEU A 306 -19.24 29.85 -2.46
N ALA A 307 -19.26 29.03 -3.51
CA ALA A 307 -19.01 27.58 -3.39
C ALA A 307 -17.62 27.31 -2.79
N ASP A 308 -16.58 27.97 -3.30
CA ASP A 308 -15.20 27.81 -2.82
C ASP A 308 -15.06 28.22 -1.35
N ARG A 309 -15.70 29.33 -0.94
CA ARG A 309 -15.74 29.76 0.47
C ARG A 309 -16.42 28.72 1.35
N ARG A 310 -17.57 28.21 0.92
CA ARG A 310 -18.30 27.18 1.68
C ARG A 310 -17.46 25.91 1.85
N THR A 311 -16.82 25.43 0.78
CA THR A 311 -15.94 24.27 0.82
C THR A 311 -14.77 24.49 1.80
N ALA A 312 -14.02 25.59 1.65
CA ALA A 312 -12.85 25.86 2.49
C ALA A 312 -13.21 25.99 3.98
N LEU A 313 -14.25 26.78 4.32
CA LEU A 313 -14.72 26.92 5.70
C LEU A 313 -15.24 25.61 6.27
N SER A 314 -15.90 24.77 5.46
CA SER A 314 -16.36 23.46 5.91
C SER A 314 -15.19 22.56 6.30
N VAL A 315 -14.17 22.47 5.43
CA VAL A 315 -12.98 21.64 5.68
C VAL A 315 -12.19 22.11 6.90
N ILE A 316 -12.00 23.43 7.06
CA ILE A 316 -11.30 24.00 8.23
C ILE A 316 -12.06 23.71 9.53
N GLN A 317 -13.39 23.84 9.54
CA GLN A 317 -14.20 23.48 10.71
C GLN A 317 -14.06 22.01 11.05
N GLN A 318 -14.13 21.14 10.05
CA GLN A 318 -14.00 19.70 10.23
C GLN A 318 -12.62 19.30 10.78
N PHE A 319 -11.53 19.96 10.36
CA PHE A 319 -10.20 19.71 10.94
C PHE A 319 -10.17 20.01 12.43
N ARG A 320 -10.76 21.13 12.87
CA ARG A 320 -10.79 21.49 14.30
C ARG A 320 -11.62 20.53 15.11
N LEU A 321 -12.76 20.10 14.57
CA LEU A 321 -13.71 19.23 15.26
C LEU A 321 -13.25 17.78 15.37
N THR A 322 -12.51 17.29 14.37
CA THR A 322 -12.22 15.85 14.23
C THR A 322 -10.73 15.51 14.27
N ARG A 323 -9.87 16.48 13.94
CA ARG A 323 -8.43 16.29 13.70
C ARG A 323 -8.11 15.24 12.63
N GLN A 324 -9.10 14.87 11.82
CA GLN A 324 -8.96 13.82 10.81
C GLN A 324 -8.61 14.43 9.45
N ALA A 325 -7.73 13.74 8.70
CA ALA A 325 -7.55 14.02 7.29
C ALA A 325 -8.87 13.81 6.52
N GLN A 326 -9.12 14.64 5.52
CA GLN A 326 -10.37 14.70 4.77
C GLN A 326 -10.13 14.48 3.28
N ILE A 327 -11.21 14.44 2.49
CA ILE A 327 -11.11 14.27 1.04
C ILE A 327 -11.48 15.58 0.35
N PHE A 328 -10.59 16.06 -0.51
CA PHE A 328 -10.96 17.00 -1.55
C PHE A 328 -11.32 16.25 -2.82
N ALA A 329 -12.58 16.40 -3.23
CA ALA A 329 -13.00 16.06 -4.57
C ALA A 329 -12.72 17.26 -5.49
N MET A 330 -12.00 17.02 -6.57
CA MET A 330 -11.60 18.02 -7.55
C MET A 330 -12.20 17.70 -8.91
N GLY A 331 -12.55 18.73 -9.68
CA GLY A 331 -13.07 18.55 -11.03
C GLY A 331 -12.72 19.67 -11.98
N VAL A 332 -13.02 19.44 -13.26
CA VAL A 332 -12.97 20.46 -14.31
C VAL A 332 -14.39 20.72 -14.81
N ALA A 333 -14.84 21.97 -14.81
CA ALA A 333 -16.16 22.38 -15.27
C ALA A 333 -16.36 22.07 -16.77
N GLY A 334 -17.40 21.32 -17.10
CA GLY A 334 -17.79 21.00 -18.47
C GLY A 334 -18.67 22.08 -19.12
N LEU A 335 -18.55 22.24 -20.45
CA LEU A 335 -19.25 23.27 -21.24
C LEU A 335 -20.79 23.18 -21.22
N THR A 336 -21.38 22.04 -20.84
CA THR A 336 -22.84 21.78 -20.92
C THR A 336 -23.50 21.58 -19.55
N GLY A 337 -22.83 21.95 -18.44
CA GLY A 337 -23.31 21.67 -17.08
C GLY A 337 -23.02 20.23 -16.68
N GLY A 338 -21.94 20.04 -15.91
CA GLY A 338 -21.36 18.75 -15.55
C GLY A 338 -19.84 18.88 -15.43
N PHE A 339 -19.13 17.78 -15.14
CA PHE A 339 -17.67 17.79 -14.99
C PHE A 339 -17.01 16.94 -16.08
N SER A 340 -15.93 17.43 -16.70
CA SER A 340 -15.20 16.70 -17.73
C SER A 340 -14.10 15.80 -17.17
N GLN A 341 -13.63 16.06 -15.94
CA GLN A 341 -12.61 15.30 -15.22
C GLN A 341 -12.91 15.34 -13.72
N GLY A 342 -12.57 14.28 -13.00
CA GLY A 342 -12.71 14.17 -11.55
C GLY A 342 -11.48 13.55 -10.91
N HIS A 343 -11.09 14.04 -9.74
CA HIS A 343 -9.98 13.52 -8.93
C HIS A 343 -10.32 13.60 -7.44
N ALA A 344 -9.65 12.78 -6.62
CA ALA A 344 -9.82 12.80 -5.17
C ALA A 344 -8.47 12.67 -4.48
N VAL A 345 -8.26 13.46 -3.44
CA VAL A 345 -7.00 13.55 -2.69
C VAL A 345 -7.25 13.66 -1.19
N THR A 346 -6.23 13.36 -0.40
CA THR A 346 -6.29 13.49 1.06
C THR A 346 -5.78 14.86 1.50
N VAL A 347 -6.69 15.76 1.87
CA VAL A 347 -6.33 17.07 2.45
C VAL A 347 -6.18 16.92 3.96
N TYR A 348 -5.13 17.50 4.54
CA TYR A 348 -4.78 17.25 5.95
C TYR A 348 -4.44 18.50 6.76
N ALA A 349 -4.32 19.66 6.12
CA ALA A 349 -4.12 20.93 6.83
C ALA A 349 -4.48 22.14 5.96
N TYR A 350 -4.68 23.28 6.62
CA TYR A 350 -4.65 24.61 6.03
C TYR A 350 -3.54 25.44 6.68
N ASP A 351 -2.62 25.97 5.88
CA ASP A 351 -1.58 26.91 6.27
C ASP A 351 -2.07 28.33 6.01
N GLY A 352 -2.43 29.04 7.09
CA GLY A 352 -2.95 30.39 7.04
C GLY A 352 -1.89 31.47 6.77
N ASP A 353 -0.61 31.19 7.03
CA ASP A 353 0.47 32.12 6.69
C ASP A 353 0.71 32.15 5.17
N LYS A 354 0.61 30.99 4.52
CA LYS A 354 0.76 30.84 3.06
C LYS A 354 -0.56 30.85 2.29
N GLN A 355 -1.69 30.86 2.99
CA GLN A 355 -3.05 30.84 2.42
C GLN A 355 -3.26 29.66 1.45
N GLN A 356 -2.94 28.45 1.91
CA GLN A 356 -3.03 27.25 1.09
C GLN A 356 -3.44 26.03 1.89
N PHE A 357 -4.18 25.13 1.23
CA PHE A 357 -4.40 23.79 1.73
C PHE A 357 -3.22 22.88 1.38
N LEU A 358 -2.90 21.97 2.28
CA LEU A 358 -1.90 20.92 2.09
C LEU A 358 -2.62 19.58 1.92
N TYR A 359 -2.22 18.83 0.89
CA TYR A 359 -2.82 17.55 0.59
C TYR A 359 -1.80 16.56 0.00
N TYR A 360 -2.08 15.29 0.21
CA TYR A 360 -1.44 14.17 -0.46
C TYR A 360 -2.20 13.83 -1.74
N ASP A 361 -1.53 13.95 -2.89
CA ASP A 361 -2.08 13.52 -4.18
C ASP A 361 -1.63 12.09 -4.48
N ASN A 362 -2.60 11.20 -4.70
CA ASN A 362 -2.35 9.79 -4.99
C ASN A 362 -1.55 9.54 -6.28
N ASN A 363 -1.42 10.55 -7.16
CA ASN A 363 -0.55 10.48 -8.34
C ASN A 363 0.93 10.79 -8.01
N PHE A 364 1.21 11.34 -6.83
CA PHE A 364 2.55 11.73 -6.36
C PHE A 364 2.80 11.21 -4.92
N PRO A 365 2.94 9.89 -4.72
CA PRO A 365 3.29 9.30 -3.42
C PRO A 365 4.47 9.99 -2.74
N GLY A 366 4.39 10.15 -1.41
CA GLY A 366 5.46 10.78 -0.63
C GLY A 366 5.51 12.31 -0.69
N GLU A 367 4.80 12.96 -1.61
CA GLU A 367 4.93 14.40 -1.86
C GLU A 367 3.86 15.24 -1.15
N VAL A 368 4.27 16.40 -0.65
CA VAL A 368 3.37 17.47 -0.20
C VAL A 368 2.91 18.28 -1.41
N VAL A 369 1.61 18.25 -1.68
CA VAL A 369 0.98 19.07 -2.73
C VAL A 369 0.15 20.18 -2.07
N THR A 370 0.05 21.33 -2.74
CA THR A 370 -0.71 22.47 -2.20
C THR A 370 -1.68 23.04 -3.22
N VAL A 371 -2.77 23.63 -2.71
CA VAL A 371 -3.68 24.47 -3.49
C VAL A 371 -3.90 25.79 -2.73
N PRO A 372 -3.61 26.95 -3.35
CA PRO A 372 -3.87 28.23 -2.72
C PRO A 372 -5.38 28.44 -2.60
N TRP A 373 -5.79 29.01 -1.49
CA TRP A 373 -7.15 29.48 -1.29
C TRP A 373 -7.12 30.79 -0.53
N ASN A 374 -7.79 31.80 -1.07
CA ASN A 374 -8.06 33.02 -0.33
C ASN A 374 -9.52 33.44 -0.49
N TRP A 375 -9.93 34.40 0.33
CA TRP A 375 -11.32 34.81 0.42
C TRP A 375 -11.86 35.49 -0.85
N THR A 376 -10.98 36.21 -1.55
CA THR A 376 -11.31 37.00 -2.73
C THR A 376 -11.32 36.14 -3.98
N ASP A 377 -10.28 35.36 -4.20
CA ASP A 377 -10.06 34.65 -5.46
C ASP A 377 -10.58 33.20 -5.44
N GLY A 378 -10.88 32.65 -4.26
CA GLY A 378 -11.27 31.25 -4.12
C GLY A 378 -10.08 30.32 -4.28
N PHE A 379 -10.31 29.11 -4.80
CA PHE A 379 -9.23 28.15 -5.06
C PHE A 379 -8.47 28.51 -6.35
N GLY A 380 -7.14 28.56 -6.25
CA GLY A 380 -6.26 28.78 -7.39
C GLY A 380 -5.69 27.49 -7.99
N GLN A 381 -4.58 27.62 -8.73
CA GLN A 381 -3.89 26.49 -9.35
C GLN A 381 -3.11 25.67 -8.32
N THR A 382 -3.16 24.35 -8.45
CA THR A 382 -2.39 23.44 -7.58
C THR A 382 -0.89 23.55 -7.86
N SER A 383 -0.04 23.21 -6.89
CA SER A 383 1.42 23.21 -7.06
C SER A 383 1.92 22.22 -8.13
N LYS A 384 1.04 21.32 -8.61
CA LYS A 384 1.28 20.38 -9.70
C LYS A 384 0.65 20.81 -11.05
N ASN A 385 0.06 22.02 -11.11
CA ASN A 385 -0.54 22.61 -12.33
C ASN A 385 -1.57 21.69 -13.04
N GLN A 386 -2.42 21.01 -12.27
CA GLN A 386 -3.36 20.01 -12.82
C GLN A 386 -4.63 20.61 -13.45
N GLY A 387 -4.82 21.93 -13.39
CA GLY A 387 -5.92 22.61 -14.09
C GLY A 387 -7.32 22.36 -13.51
N PHE A 388 -7.43 21.86 -12.28
CA PHE A 388 -8.72 21.72 -11.59
C PHE A 388 -9.31 23.08 -11.25
N ASP A 389 -10.62 23.21 -11.49
CA ASP A 389 -11.36 24.42 -11.24
C ASP A 389 -12.66 24.13 -10.51
N ILE A 390 -12.87 23.01 -9.83
CA ILE A 390 -13.97 22.86 -8.88
C ILE A 390 -13.47 22.04 -7.70
N PHE A 391 -13.77 22.49 -6.48
CA PHE A 391 -13.35 21.86 -5.24
C PHE A 391 -14.56 21.63 -4.34
N ALA A 392 -14.73 20.39 -3.91
CA ALA A 392 -15.79 19.98 -3.00
C ALA A 392 -15.22 19.20 -1.82
N PHE A 393 -15.81 19.43 -0.64
CA PHE A 393 -15.56 18.59 0.52
C PHE A 393 -16.28 17.25 0.35
N ALA A 394 -15.52 16.16 0.41
CA ALA A 394 -16.05 14.81 0.50
C ALA A 394 -15.58 14.15 1.80
N SER A 395 -16.37 13.21 2.29
CA SER A 395 -15.99 12.37 3.43
C SER A 395 -16.10 10.92 3.03
N PHE A 396 -15.08 10.12 3.33
CA PHE A 396 -15.19 8.67 3.17
C PHE A 396 -16.22 8.09 4.13
N ASN A 397 -16.48 8.72 5.27
CA ASN A 397 -17.50 8.28 6.21
C ASN A 397 -18.92 8.38 5.64
N SER A 398 -19.12 9.18 4.59
CA SER A 398 -20.37 9.17 3.83
C SER A 398 -20.56 7.92 2.95
N ALA A 399 -19.47 7.17 2.72
CA ALA A 399 -19.40 6.02 1.82
C ALA A 399 -19.11 4.68 2.53
N TYR A 400 -18.52 4.69 3.73
CA TYR A 400 -18.16 3.50 4.51
C TYR A 400 -18.18 3.80 6.01
N SER A 401 -18.34 2.78 6.85
CA SER A 401 -17.91 2.83 8.24
C SER A 401 -16.42 2.52 8.42
N GLY A 402 -15.87 2.94 9.56
CA GLY A 402 -14.51 2.53 9.95
C GLY A 402 -14.35 1.01 10.11
N ASN A 403 -15.44 0.28 10.40
CA ASN A 403 -15.42 -1.18 10.53
C ASN A 403 -15.18 -1.86 9.17
N PHE A 404 -15.80 -1.35 8.10
CA PHE A 404 -15.55 -1.85 6.75
C PHE A 404 -14.06 -1.70 6.37
N LEU A 405 -13.50 -0.51 6.52
CA LEU A 405 -12.08 -0.26 6.19
C LEU A 405 -11.13 -1.09 7.06
N ASN A 406 -11.48 -1.31 8.33
CA ASN A 406 -10.76 -2.23 9.21
C ASN A 406 -10.79 -3.67 8.69
N SER A 407 -11.92 -4.15 8.16
CA SER A 407 -12.02 -5.50 7.59
C SER A 407 -11.12 -5.67 6.36
N VAL A 408 -11.06 -4.65 5.49
CA VAL A 408 -10.14 -4.65 4.33
C VAL A 408 -8.69 -4.67 4.79
N TYR A 409 -8.34 -3.86 5.79
CA TYR A 409 -6.99 -3.87 6.38
C TYR A 409 -6.61 -5.26 6.90
N GLN A 410 -7.48 -5.92 7.67
CA GLN A 410 -7.22 -7.26 8.22
C GLN A 410 -7.09 -8.33 7.12
N ALA A 411 -7.92 -8.24 6.07
CA ALA A 411 -7.82 -9.15 4.93
C ALA A 411 -6.49 -8.95 4.16
N ALA A 412 -6.04 -7.70 4.02
CA ALA A 412 -4.78 -7.35 3.39
C ALA A 412 -3.56 -7.84 4.18
N GLN A 413 -3.61 -7.86 5.52
CA GLN A 413 -2.54 -8.46 6.33
C GLN A 413 -2.29 -9.94 6.00
N ASN A 414 -3.31 -10.63 5.46
CA ASN A 414 -3.22 -12.03 5.05
C ASN A 414 -3.09 -12.19 3.52
N GLY A 415 -2.81 -11.10 2.79
CA GLY A 415 -2.66 -11.11 1.33
C GLY A 415 -3.95 -11.36 0.53
N PHE A 416 -5.11 -11.31 1.18
CA PHE A 416 -6.43 -11.71 0.67
C PHE A 416 -6.54 -13.19 0.25
N ASN A 417 -7.60 -13.87 0.72
CA ASN A 417 -7.86 -15.28 0.37
C ASN A 417 -8.19 -15.49 -1.12
N SER A 418 -8.77 -14.47 -1.77
CA SER A 418 -9.05 -14.44 -3.20
C SER A 418 -8.62 -13.09 -3.76
N SER A 419 -7.93 -13.11 -4.90
CA SER A 419 -7.49 -11.90 -5.60
C SER A 419 -8.52 -11.49 -6.65
N PHE A 420 -8.78 -10.18 -6.75
CA PHE A 420 -9.50 -9.57 -7.86
C PHE A 420 -8.69 -9.63 -9.17
N TYR A 421 -7.36 -9.61 -9.05
CA TYR A 421 -6.47 -9.73 -10.20
C TYR A 421 -6.26 -11.20 -10.61
N PRO A 422 -6.34 -11.52 -11.92
CA PRO A 422 -5.99 -12.84 -12.41
C PRO A 422 -4.54 -13.19 -12.10
N LYS A 423 -4.30 -14.45 -11.73
CA LYS A 423 -2.95 -14.96 -11.50
C LYS A 423 -2.28 -15.34 -12.82
N ILE A 424 -1.00 -15.02 -12.95
CA ILE A 424 -0.16 -15.55 -14.02
C ILE A 424 0.28 -16.96 -13.65
N SER A 425 -0.03 -17.94 -14.48
CA SER A 425 0.42 -19.33 -14.30
C SER A 425 1.50 -19.65 -15.31
N ILE A 426 2.73 -19.87 -14.85
CA ILE A 426 3.86 -20.30 -15.68
C ILE A 426 3.77 -21.80 -15.91
N SER A 427 3.71 -22.21 -17.17
CA SER A 427 3.73 -23.62 -17.61
C SER A 427 5.13 -24.07 -18.00
N THR A 428 6.01 -23.15 -18.38
CA THR A 428 7.41 -23.44 -18.72
C THR A 428 8.26 -22.20 -18.39
N PRO A 429 9.41 -22.32 -17.70
CA PRO A 429 9.93 -23.55 -17.09
C PRO A 429 9.06 -24.06 -15.92
N VAL A 430 9.37 -25.26 -15.42
CA VAL A 430 8.59 -25.91 -14.35
C VAL A 430 9.17 -25.51 -12.99
N ALA A 431 8.29 -25.31 -12.02
CA ALA A 431 8.69 -24.96 -10.66
C ALA A 431 9.42 -26.12 -9.96
N THR A 432 10.33 -25.81 -9.05
CA THR A 432 10.92 -26.82 -8.18
C THR A 432 9.88 -27.34 -7.20
N LEU A 433 10.05 -28.60 -6.77
CA LEU A 433 9.18 -29.20 -5.75
C LEU A 433 9.33 -28.53 -4.37
N THR A 434 10.44 -27.82 -4.15
CA THR A 434 10.80 -27.21 -2.86
C THR A 434 10.43 -25.73 -2.78
N ASN A 435 10.30 -25.03 -3.92
CA ASN A 435 9.92 -23.61 -3.95
C ASN A 435 9.11 -23.27 -5.22
N PRO A 436 7.80 -22.96 -5.12
CA PRO A 436 6.96 -22.65 -6.28
C PRO A 436 7.35 -21.35 -7.02
N ASN A 437 8.20 -20.52 -6.43
CA ASN A 437 8.72 -19.29 -7.02
C ASN A 437 10.11 -19.46 -7.65
N THR A 438 10.67 -20.66 -7.65
CA THR A 438 11.90 -20.99 -8.36
C THR A 438 11.59 -22.02 -9.44
N MET A 439 11.96 -21.70 -10.67
CA MET A 439 11.78 -22.55 -11.83
C MET A 439 13.13 -23.09 -12.30
N GLU A 440 13.14 -24.30 -12.82
CA GLU A 440 14.36 -24.96 -13.28
C GLU A 440 14.35 -25.21 -14.78
N VAL A 441 15.50 -24.96 -15.40
CA VAL A 441 15.80 -25.34 -16.78
C VAL A 441 17.02 -26.25 -16.82
N ILE A 442 17.14 -27.05 -17.89
CA ILE A 442 18.31 -27.92 -18.10
C ILE A 442 19.44 -27.18 -18.83
N ASP A 443 19.09 -26.17 -19.63
CA ASP A 443 19.99 -25.40 -20.49
C ASP A 443 19.79 -23.91 -20.22
N GLU A 444 20.90 -23.18 -20.18
CA GLU A 444 20.89 -21.72 -20.05
C GLU A 444 20.50 -21.00 -21.34
N ASN A 445 20.55 -21.68 -22.49
CA ASN A 445 20.28 -21.10 -23.80
C ASN A 445 18.85 -21.38 -24.27
N ASN A 446 18.25 -20.42 -24.97
CA ASN A 446 16.90 -20.50 -25.53
C ASN A 446 15.83 -20.90 -24.50
N VAL A 447 15.91 -20.30 -23.31
CA VAL A 447 14.97 -20.55 -22.22
C VAL A 447 13.59 -20.05 -22.59
N VAL A 448 12.64 -20.97 -22.72
CA VAL A 448 11.24 -20.65 -23.02
C VAL A 448 10.54 -20.28 -21.71
N ILE A 449 9.90 -19.12 -21.72
CA ILE A 449 8.99 -18.64 -20.68
C ILE A 449 7.60 -18.61 -21.27
N GLU A 450 6.72 -19.46 -20.75
CA GLU A 450 5.36 -19.64 -21.23
C GLU A 450 4.39 -19.71 -20.06
N GLY A 451 3.22 -19.13 -20.24
CA GLY A 451 2.20 -19.17 -19.22
C GLY A 451 0.83 -18.76 -19.72
N THR A 452 -0.12 -18.75 -18.79
CA THR A 452 -1.51 -18.33 -19.01
C THR A 452 -1.87 -17.21 -18.06
N VAL A 453 -2.69 -16.27 -18.54
CA VAL A 453 -3.25 -15.19 -17.72
C VAL A 453 -4.74 -15.03 -18.04
N PRO A 454 -5.63 -15.56 -17.20
CA PRO A 454 -7.06 -15.40 -17.37
C PRO A 454 -7.44 -13.92 -17.55
N ARG A 455 -8.43 -13.63 -18.38
CA ARG A 455 -8.98 -12.27 -18.45
C ARG A 455 -9.80 -12.01 -17.19
N PRO A 456 -9.63 -10.87 -16.50
CA PRO A 456 -10.49 -10.52 -15.39
C PRO A 456 -11.95 -10.38 -15.87
N SER A 457 -12.91 -10.85 -15.08
CA SER A 457 -14.34 -10.74 -15.39
C SER A 457 -14.84 -9.28 -15.49
N SER A 458 -14.11 -8.36 -14.84
CA SER A 458 -14.36 -6.93 -14.76
C SER A 458 -13.64 -6.08 -15.81
N ALA A 459 -12.94 -6.71 -16.78
CA ALA A 459 -12.14 -5.97 -17.76
C ALA A 459 -13.01 -4.96 -18.55
N GLN A 460 -12.63 -3.67 -18.52
CA GLN A 460 -13.35 -2.60 -19.23
C GLN A 460 -13.45 -2.87 -20.73
N ASN A 461 -12.39 -3.44 -21.32
CA ASN A 461 -12.32 -3.76 -22.74
C ASN A 461 -12.09 -5.26 -22.95
N PRO A 462 -13.16 -6.07 -23.02
CA PRO A 462 -13.04 -7.53 -23.08
C PRO A 462 -12.33 -8.05 -24.35
N THR A 463 -12.18 -7.22 -25.38
CA THR A 463 -11.57 -7.58 -26.66
C THR A 463 -10.20 -6.94 -26.92
N ALA A 464 -9.72 -6.08 -26.00
CA ALA A 464 -8.42 -5.43 -26.17
C ALA A 464 -7.26 -6.43 -26.27
N GLN A 465 -6.32 -6.18 -27.18
CA GLN A 465 -5.08 -6.95 -27.22
C GLN A 465 -4.30 -6.74 -25.91
N ARG A 466 -3.76 -7.83 -25.35
CA ARG A 466 -2.97 -7.82 -24.11
C ARG A 466 -1.55 -8.26 -24.40
N TYR A 467 -0.62 -7.77 -23.57
CA TYR A 467 0.80 -8.01 -23.71
C TYR A 467 1.40 -8.40 -22.35
N ALA A 468 2.20 -9.46 -22.33
CA ALA A 468 3.04 -9.84 -21.19
C ALA A 468 4.39 -9.12 -21.33
N HIS A 469 4.58 -8.08 -20.52
CA HIS A 469 5.83 -7.35 -20.37
C HIS A 469 6.77 -8.16 -19.49
N ILE A 470 7.95 -8.45 -20.01
CA ILE A 470 8.91 -9.35 -19.37
C ILE A 470 10.14 -8.54 -19.01
N TYR A 471 10.54 -8.70 -17.76
CA TYR A 471 11.72 -8.10 -17.17
C TYR A 471 12.67 -9.18 -16.69
N ILE A 472 13.95 -9.01 -16.97
CA ILE A 472 15.03 -9.90 -16.54
C ILE A 472 15.97 -9.08 -15.66
N ASN A 473 16.13 -9.47 -14.40
CA ASN A 473 16.90 -8.73 -13.39
C ASN A 473 16.53 -7.24 -13.37
N GLY A 474 15.23 -6.93 -13.38
CA GLY A 474 14.69 -5.57 -13.39
C GLY A 474 14.78 -4.82 -14.72
N THR A 475 15.39 -5.40 -15.76
CA THR A 475 15.50 -4.76 -17.09
C THR A 475 14.39 -5.25 -18.01
N TRP A 476 13.59 -4.33 -18.58
CA TRP A 476 12.59 -4.68 -19.59
C TRP A 476 13.26 -5.27 -20.84
N VAL A 477 12.82 -6.46 -21.28
CA VAL A 477 13.38 -7.14 -22.45
C VAL A 477 12.39 -7.31 -23.60
N ALA A 478 11.10 -7.46 -23.30
CA ALA A 478 10.09 -7.73 -24.32
C ALA A 478 8.66 -7.47 -23.85
N ALA A 479 7.74 -7.34 -24.81
CA ALA A 479 6.29 -7.43 -24.62
C ALA A 479 5.75 -8.53 -25.54
N ALA A 480 5.47 -9.71 -24.98
CA ALA A 480 4.92 -10.85 -25.72
C ALA A 480 3.40 -10.70 -25.89
N ASP A 481 2.90 -10.95 -27.09
CA ASP A 481 1.46 -10.89 -27.35
C ASP A 481 0.76 -12.05 -26.60
N LEU A 482 -0.35 -11.76 -25.91
CA LEU A 482 -1.24 -12.79 -25.40
C LEU A 482 -2.20 -13.24 -26.51
N ASP A 483 -2.27 -14.55 -26.72
CA ASP A 483 -3.31 -15.16 -27.54
C ASP A 483 -4.67 -15.00 -26.84
N GLN A 484 -5.63 -14.36 -27.54
CA GLN A 484 -6.92 -14.00 -26.95
C GLN A 484 -7.86 -15.20 -26.74
N THR A 485 -7.63 -16.31 -27.44
CA THR A 485 -8.48 -17.51 -27.34
C THR A 485 -8.05 -18.38 -26.18
N SER A 486 -6.74 -18.59 -26.04
CA SER A 486 -6.14 -19.49 -25.06
C SER A 486 -5.61 -18.79 -23.81
N ASN A 487 -5.55 -17.45 -23.81
CA ASN A 487 -4.95 -16.63 -22.75
C ASN A 487 -3.45 -16.91 -22.53
N ARG A 488 -2.76 -17.46 -23.54
CA ARG A 488 -1.36 -17.86 -23.43
C ARG A 488 -0.42 -16.77 -23.94
N PHE A 489 0.73 -16.63 -23.29
CA PHE A 489 1.86 -15.89 -23.81
C PHE A 489 3.07 -16.83 -23.90
N ARG A 490 4.00 -16.50 -24.80
CA ARG A 490 5.28 -17.20 -24.93
C ARG A 490 6.39 -16.20 -25.25
N TYR A 491 7.52 -16.40 -24.59
CA TYR A 491 8.76 -15.68 -24.84
C TYR A 491 9.93 -16.64 -24.79
N THR A 492 11.00 -16.34 -25.52
CA THR A 492 12.24 -17.12 -25.49
C THR A 492 13.39 -16.20 -25.18
N LEU A 493 13.98 -16.40 -24.00
CA LEU A 493 15.19 -15.73 -23.58
C LEU A 493 16.39 -16.43 -24.23
N THR A 494 17.19 -15.70 -24.99
CA THR A 494 18.33 -16.27 -25.72
C THR A 494 19.33 -16.95 -24.78
N LYS A 495 19.60 -16.34 -23.62
CA LYS A 495 20.51 -16.89 -22.60
C LYS A 495 20.17 -16.36 -21.20
N LEU A 496 20.22 -17.23 -20.19
CA LEU A 496 20.10 -16.83 -18.78
C LEU A 496 21.33 -16.03 -18.32
N PRO A 497 21.16 -14.82 -17.75
CA PRO A 497 22.26 -14.01 -17.23
C PRO A 497 22.95 -14.59 -16.00
N ASN A 498 22.20 -15.19 -15.07
CA ASN A 498 22.74 -15.86 -13.89
C ASN A 498 22.17 -17.28 -13.80
N LEU A 499 23.06 -18.27 -13.84
CA LEU A 499 22.68 -19.69 -13.86
C LEU A 499 22.20 -20.19 -12.48
N ALA A 500 22.65 -19.55 -11.41
CA ALA A 500 22.23 -19.84 -10.03
C ALA A 500 20.83 -19.29 -9.73
N GLY A 501 20.46 -18.18 -10.37
CA GLY A 501 19.16 -17.56 -10.22
C GLY A 501 19.05 -16.26 -11.01
N THR A 502 18.24 -16.28 -12.06
CA THR A 502 17.84 -15.08 -12.83
C THR A 502 16.45 -14.65 -12.37
N ASP A 503 16.29 -13.39 -11.97
CA ASP A 503 14.99 -12.84 -11.62
C ASP A 503 14.18 -12.54 -12.88
N VAL A 504 12.95 -13.04 -12.90
CA VAL A 504 11.97 -12.80 -13.96
C VAL A 504 10.75 -12.16 -13.35
N MET A 505 10.36 -11.02 -13.91
CA MET A 505 9.12 -10.33 -13.58
C MET A 505 8.25 -10.21 -14.82
N ILE A 506 6.96 -10.48 -14.67
CA ILE A 506 5.96 -10.42 -15.73
C ILE A 506 4.79 -9.54 -15.29
N LEU A 507 4.46 -8.57 -16.14
CA LEU A 507 3.34 -7.65 -16.01
C LEU A 507 2.45 -7.77 -17.23
N VAL A 508 1.12 -7.82 -17.06
CA VAL A 508 0.20 -7.88 -18.22
C VAL A 508 -0.58 -6.59 -18.41
N SER A 509 -0.45 -5.90 -19.54
CA SER A 509 -1.25 -4.69 -19.83
C SER A 509 -1.89 -4.72 -21.23
N GLU A 510 -2.77 -3.75 -21.50
CA GLU A 510 -3.37 -3.52 -22.83
C GLU A 510 -2.52 -2.60 -23.73
N ASN A 511 -1.36 -2.15 -23.26
CA ASN A 511 -0.45 -1.28 -24.01
C ASN A 511 0.89 -1.97 -24.25
N LYS A 512 1.24 -2.15 -25.52
CA LYS A 512 2.45 -2.89 -25.93
C LYS A 512 3.75 -2.22 -25.50
N LYS A 513 3.79 -0.89 -25.46
CA LYS A 513 5.04 -0.13 -25.26
C LYS A 513 5.26 0.28 -23.81
N ASN A 514 4.20 0.35 -23.03
CA ASN A 514 4.25 0.81 -21.66
C ASN A 514 3.19 0.09 -20.85
N TRP A 515 3.56 -0.43 -19.69
CA TRP A 515 2.59 -0.95 -18.73
C TRP A 515 1.97 0.18 -17.89
N ALA A 516 2.56 1.39 -17.89
CA ALA A 516 2.04 2.53 -17.14
C ALA A 516 0.63 2.89 -17.63
N GLY A 517 -0.28 3.04 -16.67
CA GLY A 517 -1.72 3.03 -16.90
C GLY A 517 -2.44 1.81 -16.31
N GLY A 518 -1.74 0.98 -15.53
CA GLY A 518 -2.29 -0.18 -14.83
C GLY A 518 -2.06 -1.49 -15.60
N PHE A 519 -1.89 -2.58 -14.87
CA PHE A 519 -1.66 -3.91 -15.45
C PHE A 519 -2.56 -4.95 -14.75
N HIS A 520 -3.07 -5.92 -15.52
CA HIS A 520 -4.07 -6.90 -15.10
C HIS A 520 -3.55 -7.98 -14.16
N ALA A 521 -2.28 -8.36 -14.31
CA ALA A 521 -1.69 -9.46 -13.58
C ALA A 521 -0.20 -9.25 -13.40
N PHE A 522 0.29 -9.63 -12.22
CA PHE A 522 1.70 -9.62 -11.85
C PHE A 522 2.18 -11.04 -11.60
N ARG A 523 3.45 -11.33 -11.90
CA ARG A 523 4.18 -12.42 -11.26
C ARG A 523 5.68 -12.21 -11.34
N GLN A 524 6.35 -12.46 -10.23
CA GLN A 524 7.80 -12.60 -10.16
C GLN A 524 8.20 -14.00 -9.73
N PHE A 525 9.30 -14.50 -10.27
CA PHE A 525 9.89 -15.79 -9.96
C PHE A 525 11.37 -15.81 -10.39
N LYS A 526 12.14 -16.78 -9.90
CA LYS A 526 13.51 -17.03 -10.34
C LYS A 526 13.56 -18.17 -11.34
N ILE A 527 14.44 -18.09 -12.34
CA ILE A 527 14.83 -19.23 -13.18
C ILE A 527 16.28 -19.56 -12.90
N LYS A 528 16.56 -20.84 -12.62
CA LYS A 528 17.93 -21.36 -12.47
C LYS A 528 18.16 -22.58 -13.34
N VAL A 529 19.42 -22.90 -13.60
CA VAL A 529 19.79 -24.15 -14.25
C VAL A 529 19.82 -25.26 -13.18
N ALA A 530 19.14 -26.37 -13.45
CA ALA A 530 19.06 -27.50 -12.54
C ALA A 530 20.42 -28.20 -12.38
N ASN A 531 20.66 -28.74 -11.18
CA ASN A 531 21.79 -29.65 -10.88
C ASN A 531 23.18 -29.08 -11.19
N GLN A 532 23.37 -27.77 -11.02
CA GLN A 532 24.69 -27.14 -11.13
C GLN A 532 25.54 -27.31 -9.87
N PHE A 533 24.92 -27.20 -8.70
CA PHE A 533 25.57 -27.34 -7.41
C PHE A 533 25.48 -28.79 -6.92
N PHE A 534 26.59 -29.31 -6.41
CA PHE A 534 26.70 -30.73 -6.03
C PHE A 534 27.39 -30.96 -4.67
N PHE A 535 27.80 -29.87 -4.02
CA PHE A 535 28.13 -29.86 -2.60
C PHE A 535 26.85 -29.68 -1.79
N GLN A 536 26.86 -30.14 -0.54
CA GLN A 536 25.72 -30.09 0.37
C GLN A 536 25.92 -28.98 1.40
N ASN A 537 24.84 -28.28 1.75
CA ASN A 537 24.84 -27.23 2.77
C ASN A 537 25.98 -26.22 2.54
N MET A 538 26.16 -25.78 1.29
CA MET A 538 27.26 -24.86 0.94
C MET A 538 27.04 -23.47 1.52
N GLY A 539 25.77 -23.03 1.63
CA GLY A 539 25.39 -21.77 2.25
C GLY A 539 25.17 -21.86 3.76
N PHE A 540 25.39 -23.03 4.37
CA PHE A 540 25.18 -23.24 5.82
C PHE A 540 23.73 -22.99 6.27
N GLU A 541 22.76 -23.06 5.37
CA GLU A 541 21.35 -22.74 5.63
C GLU A 541 20.66 -23.70 6.61
N THR A 542 21.30 -24.82 6.96
CA THR A 542 20.89 -25.66 8.10
C THR A 542 21.28 -25.08 9.47
N GLY A 543 21.93 -23.92 9.50
CA GLY A 543 22.39 -23.23 10.71
C GLY A 543 23.57 -23.92 11.42
N ASN A 544 24.28 -24.81 10.74
CA ASN A 544 25.39 -25.59 11.29
C ASN A 544 26.36 -26.08 10.18
N PHE A 545 27.46 -26.70 10.59
CA PHE A 545 28.47 -27.27 9.68
C PHE A 545 28.11 -28.66 9.13
N ASN A 546 26.83 -29.03 9.03
CA ASN A 546 26.46 -30.32 8.42
C ASN A 546 27.07 -30.44 7.01
N ALA A 547 27.54 -31.64 6.66
CA ALA A 547 28.31 -31.96 5.44
C ALA A 547 29.70 -31.30 5.32
N TRP A 548 30.12 -30.47 6.29
CA TRP A 548 31.46 -29.90 6.35
C TRP A 548 32.27 -30.51 7.50
N THR A 549 33.57 -30.66 7.28
CA THR A 549 34.52 -30.98 8.35
C THR A 549 35.19 -29.68 8.80
N SER A 550 34.98 -29.29 10.06
CA SER A 550 35.56 -28.09 10.67
C SER A 550 36.59 -28.50 11.71
N THR A 551 37.86 -28.21 11.49
CA THR A 551 38.93 -28.57 12.44
C THR A 551 39.72 -27.35 12.87
N ARG A 552 40.36 -27.44 14.04
CA ARG A 552 41.38 -26.48 14.47
C ARG A 552 42.61 -27.20 15.00
N ARG A 553 43.79 -26.65 14.72
CA ARG A 553 45.04 -26.96 15.40
C ARG A 553 45.74 -25.67 15.83
N THR A 554 46.97 -25.76 16.34
CA THR A 554 47.80 -24.58 16.60
C THR A 554 49.10 -24.65 15.80
N TRP A 555 49.87 -23.55 15.81
CA TRP A 555 51.22 -23.54 15.25
C TRP A 555 52.20 -24.47 15.99
N SER A 556 52.04 -24.60 17.32
CA SER A 556 52.92 -25.41 18.17
C SER A 556 52.48 -26.87 18.35
N ASP A 557 51.20 -27.17 18.11
CA ASP A 557 50.63 -28.51 18.27
C ASP A 557 49.73 -28.85 17.07
N ALA A 558 50.05 -29.97 16.43
CA ALA A 558 49.33 -30.51 15.28
C ALA A 558 48.06 -31.29 15.67
N THR A 559 47.78 -31.48 16.96
CA THR A 559 46.57 -32.14 17.43
C THR A 559 45.33 -31.36 17.00
N GLU A 560 44.42 -32.03 16.31
CA GLU A 560 43.21 -31.42 15.77
C GLU A 560 42.04 -31.52 16.75
N ILE A 561 41.32 -30.41 16.89
CA ILE A 561 40.02 -30.32 17.55
C ILE A 561 38.94 -30.31 16.46
N ASN A 562 37.98 -31.22 16.56
CA ASN A 562 36.87 -31.37 15.61
C ASN A 562 35.54 -31.58 16.38
N PRO A 563 34.54 -30.69 16.26
CA PRO A 563 34.55 -29.48 15.44
C PRO A 563 35.47 -28.39 16.01
N SER A 564 35.97 -27.48 15.17
CA SER A 564 36.70 -26.28 15.62
C SER A 564 35.83 -25.48 16.60
N ASP A 565 36.38 -25.17 17.78
CA ASP A 565 35.84 -24.24 18.77
C ASP A 565 36.08 -22.76 18.42
N LYS A 566 36.76 -22.50 17.29
CA LYS A 566 37.04 -21.15 16.77
C LYS A 566 36.29 -20.81 15.49
N SER A 567 35.61 -21.78 14.89
CA SER A 567 34.74 -21.56 13.72
C SER A 567 33.28 -21.56 14.14
N VAL A 568 32.43 -20.78 13.47
CA VAL A 568 31.00 -20.70 13.77
C VAL A 568 30.18 -20.42 12.52
N VAL A 569 28.95 -20.93 12.46
CA VAL A 569 27.96 -20.48 11.47
C VAL A 569 27.25 -19.26 12.04
N VAL A 570 27.48 -18.11 11.42
CA VAL A 570 26.89 -16.82 11.82
C VAL A 570 25.54 -16.62 11.15
N SER A 571 24.65 -15.81 11.74
CA SER A 571 23.29 -15.60 11.25
C SER A 571 22.85 -14.14 11.28
N GLY A 572 21.88 -13.80 10.41
CA GLY A 572 21.21 -12.50 10.36
C GLY A 572 21.92 -11.47 9.48
N ILE A 573 21.16 -10.57 8.84
CA ILE A 573 21.72 -9.56 7.91
C ILE A 573 22.40 -8.45 8.73
N SER A 574 23.72 -8.55 8.91
CA SER A 574 24.54 -7.56 9.61
C SER A 574 25.84 -7.30 8.83
N TYR A 575 26.74 -6.54 9.44
CA TYR A 575 28.12 -6.34 8.99
C TYR A 575 29.10 -6.99 9.96
N ASP A 576 30.29 -7.34 9.46
CA ASP A 576 31.40 -7.81 10.30
C ASP A 576 31.79 -6.74 11.35
N PRO A 577 32.09 -7.12 12.61
CA PRO A 577 32.40 -6.17 13.69
C PRO A 577 33.75 -5.44 13.56
N ILE A 578 34.63 -5.87 12.66
CA ILE A 578 35.93 -5.24 12.37
C ILE A 578 35.87 -4.57 10.99
N ALA A 579 35.48 -5.32 9.96
CA ALA A 579 35.24 -4.86 8.60
C ALA A 579 33.78 -4.38 8.47
N THR A 580 33.49 -3.20 9.02
CA THR A 580 32.12 -2.69 9.22
C THR A 580 31.31 -2.41 7.95
N ASP A 581 31.89 -2.60 6.77
CA ASP A 581 31.23 -2.51 5.46
C ASP A 581 31.17 -3.86 4.71
N LEU A 582 31.61 -4.95 5.35
CA LEU A 582 31.51 -6.32 4.84
C LEU A 582 30.19 -6.94 5.31
N PRO A 583 29.18 -7.14 4.43
CA PRO A 583 27.93 -7.77 4.81
C PRO A 583 28.15 -9.24 5.13
N VAL A 584 27.57 -9.71 6.23
CA VAL A 584 27.63 -11.12 6.65
C VAL A 584 26.28 -11.49 7.30
N PRO A 585 25.59 -12.54 6.79
CA PRO A 585 25.86 -13.31 5.57
C PRO A 585 25.83 -12.47 4.28
N LEU A 586 26.44 -12.97 3.21
CA LEU A 586 26.34 -12.37 1.88
C LEU A 586 25.04 -12.79 1.19
N PHE A 587 24.65 -14.06 1.37
CA PHE A 587 23.42 -14.64 0.86
C PHE A 587 22.68 -15.37 1.99
N GLY A 588 21.40 -15.67 1.78
CA GLY A 588 20.63 -16.50 2.70
C GLY A 588 20.53 -15.93 4.13
N LYS A 589 20.45 -16.83 5.10
CA LYS A 589 20.34 -16.50 6.54
C LYS A 589 21.63 -16.77 7.29
N TYR A 590 22.54 -17.55 6.72
CA TYR A 590 23.73 -18.03 7.41
C TYR A 590 24.99 -17.92 6.53
N ALA A 591 26.14 -17.82 7.18
CA ALA A 591 27.46 -17.96 6.53
C ALA A 591 28.43 -18.64 7.50
N ALA A 592 29.48 -19.27 6.99
CA ALA A 592 30.52 -19.81 7.86
C ALA A 592 31.59 -18.75 8.15
N ARG A 593 31.94 -18.57 9.42
CA ARG A 593 33.20 -17.96 9.85
C ARG A 593 34.20 -19.06 10.20
N VAL A 594 35.31 -19.11 9.49
CA VAL A 594 36.43 -20.02 9.72
C VAL A 594 37.48 -19.29 10.54
N ASN A 595 37.82 -19.83 11.72
CA ASN A 595 38.59 -19.14 12.77
C ASN A 595 37.86 -17.91 13.34
N ASN A 596 38.52 -17.17 14.24
CA ASN A 596 37.99 -15.97 14.84
C ASN A 596 39.06 -14.90 15.09
N GLU A 597 38.67 -13.82 15.77
CA GLU A 597 39.53 -12.69 16.13
C GLU A 597 40.42 -12.96 17.35
N ASP A 598 40.22 -14.08 18.06
CA ASP A 598 41.03 -14.41 19.22
C ASP A 598 42.49 -14.65 18.81
N ASN A 599 43.38 -14.34 19.73
CA ASN A 599 44.79 -14.70 19.63
C ASN A 599 45.05 -16.10 20.24
N ASN A 600 46.30 -16.57 20.25
CA ASN A 600 46.77 -17.90 20.69
C ASN A 600 46.93 -18.96 19.59
N PHE A 601 47.50 -18.56 18.44
CA PHE A 601 48.15 -19.47 17.46
C PHE A 601 47.19 -20.39 16.69
N HIS A 602 45.91 -20.07 16.62
CA HIS A 602 44.90 -20.93 16.01
C HIS A 602 45.11 -21.07 14.50
N ILE A 603 44.87 -22.27 13.98
CA ILE A 603 44.75 -22.55 12.56
C ILE A 603 43.47 -23.37 12.39
N SER A 604 42.42 -22.74 11.88
CA SER A 604 41.14 -23.39 11.64
C SER A 604 40.96 -23.72 10.16
N THR A 605 40.38 -24.88 9.87
CA THR A 605 40.14 -25.38 8.53
C THR A 605 38.68 -25.81 8.37
N LEU A 606 38.09 -25.51 7.22
CA LEU A 606 36.78 -26.00 6.81
C LEU A 606 36.92 -26.73 5.46
N THR A 607 36.47 -27.98 5.39
CA THR A 607 36.65 -28.86 4.22
C THR A 607 35.37 -29.58 3.84
N GLN A 608 35.08 -29.69 2.53
CA GLN A 608 34.06 -30.57 1.98
C GLN A 608 34.53 -31.22 0.68
N THR A 609 34.21 -32.50 0.49
CA THR A 609 34.48 -33.24 -0.75
C THR A 609 33.16 -33.71 -1.36
N ALA A 610 32.98 -33.53 -2.67
CA ALA A 610 31.82 -34.01 -3.40
C ALA A 610 32.21 -34.64 -4.74
N VAL A 611 31.37 -35.55 -5.24
CA VAL A 611 31.52 -36.17 -6.57
C VAL A 611 30.84 -35.28 -7.60
N VAL A 612 31.55 -34.93 -8.66
CA VAL A 612 30.99 -34.13 -9.75
C VAL A 612 29.91 -34.94 -10.48
N PRO A 613 28.66 -34.45 -10.57
CA PRO A 613 27.58 -35.21 -11.19
C PRO A 613 27.71 -35.20 -12.72
N LYS A 614 27.08 -36.18 -13.37
CA LYS A 614 26.93 -36.23 -14.83
C LYS A 614 25.76 -35.36 -15.29
N THR A 615 25.81 -34.06 -14.99
CA THR A 615 24.81 -33.07 -15.40
C THR A 615 25.40 -32.17 -16.48
N LYS A 616 24.56 -31.36 -17.14
CA LYS A 616 25.02 -30.52 -18.26
C LYS A 616 26.03 -29.46 -17.82
N ASN A 617 25.81 -28.86 -16.64
CA ASN A 617 26.56 -27.69 -16.18
C ASN A 617 26.96 -27.78 -14.69
N PRO A 618 27.62 -28.86 -14.21
CA PRO A 618 28.10 -28.88 -12.83
C PRO A 618 29.18 -27.79 -12.65
N THR A 619 29.09 -27.02 -11.56
CA THR A 619 30.04 -25.96 -11.24
C THR A 619 30.43 -25.98 -9.76
N VAL A 620 31.68 -25.63 -9.47
CA VAL A 620 32.14 -25.31 -8.12
C VAL A 620 32.04 -23.79 -7.99
N ARG A 621 31.05 -23.31 -7.26
CA ARG A 621 30.80 -21.87 -7.11
C ARG A 621 30.52 -21.51 -5.66
N PHE A 622 31.26 -20.54 -5.12
CA PHE A 622 31.14 -20.03 -3.75
C PHE A 622 31.85 -18.69 -3.60
N TYR A 623 31.55 -17.96 -2.53
CA TYR A 623 32.17 -16.69 -2.19
C TYR A 623 33.00 -16.81 -0.92
N TRP A 624 34.14 -16.14 -0.86
CA TRP A 624 34.95 -16.06 0.34
C TRP A 624 35.42 -14.64 0.62
N SER A 625 35.65 -14.31 1.89
CA SER A 625 36.26 -13.04 2.32
C SER A 625 37.22 -13.31 3.48
N ALA A 626 38.03 -12.32 3.84
CA ALA A 626 38.97 -12.46 4.96
C ALA A 626 39.10 -11.17 5.76
N VAL A 627 39.35 -11.31 7.07
CA VAL A 627 39.60 -10.22 8.01
C VAL A 627 40.78 -10.64 8.87
N LEU A 628 41.92 -9.97 8.68
CA LEU A 628 43.21 -10.35 9.27
C LEU A 628 43.80 -9.16 10.03
N GLU A 629 44.32 -9.40 11.23
CA GLU A 629 45.10 -8.39 11.94
C GLU A 629 46.42 -8.14 11.19
N ASP A 630 46.87 -6.90 11.13
CA ASP A 630 48.09 -6.45 10.45
C ASP A 630 49.15 -6.04 11.48
N PRO A 631 49.95 -7.01 11.96
CA PRO A 631 50.98 -6.74 12.95
C PRO A 631 52.31 -6.29 12.34
N ASN A 632 52.39 -6.17 11.00
CA ASN A 632 53.61 -5.84 10.27
C ASN A 632 54.79 -6.78 10.62
N HIS A 633 54.53 -8.10 10.66
CA HIS A 633 55.56 -9.14 10.84
C HIS A 633 56.15 -9.58 9.50
N SER A 634 57.09 -10.53 9.52
CA SER A 634 57.50 -11.17 8.26
C SER A 634 56.31 -11.94 7.65
N PRO A 635 56.25 -12.12 6.32
CA PRO A 635 55.14 -12.82 5.65
C PRO A 635 54.74 -14.16 6.25
N ALA A 636 55.72 -14.95 6.72
CA ALA A 636 55.49 -16.28 7.28
C ALA A 636 54.93 -16.25 8.72
N GLU A 637 55.05 -15.13 9.41
CA GLU A 637 54.63 -14.97 10.80
C GLU A 637 53.24 -14.35 10.93
N GLN A 638 52.69 -13.75 9.87
CA GLN A 638 51.43 -13.02 9.93
C GLN A 638 50.19 -13.94 9.91
N PRO A 639 49.03 -13.43 10.38
CA PRO A 639 47.75 -14.09 10.15
C PRO A 639 47.53 -14.27 8.63
N TYR A 640 46.92 -15.38 8.23
CA TYR A 640 46.72 -15.69 6.82
C TYR A 640 45.39 -16.40 6.54
N VAL A 641 44.97 -16.31 5.28
CA VAL A 641 43.89 -17.10 4.68
C VAL A 641 44.43 -17.92 3.52
N GLU A 642 43.93 -19.14 3.35
CA GLU A 642 44.19 -19.98 2.18
C GLU A 642 42.91 -20.66 1.71
N ILE A 643 42.59 -20.51 0.43
CA ILE A 643 41.44 -21.12 -0.25
C ILE A 643 41.97 -22.06 -1.32
N VAL A 644 41.62 -23.35 -1.25
CA VAL A 644 42.04 -24.36 -2.21
C VAL A 644 40.82 -25.11 -2.73
N VAL A 645 40.74 -25.27 -4.05
CA VAL A 645 39.86 -26.23 -4.71
C VAL A 645 40.75 -27.22 -5.46
N GLU A 646 40.63 -28.50 -5.14
CA GLU A 646 41.43 -29.57 -5.74
C GLU A 646 40.53 -30.66 -6.34
N ASN A 647 40.95 -31.22 -7.46
CA ASN A 647 40.43 -32.48 -7.95
C ASN A 647 41.26 -33.60 -7.30
N LYS A 648 40.69 -34.21 -6.26
CA LYS A 648 41.34 -35.23 -5.44
C LYS A 648 41.60 -36.51 -6.22
N THR A 649 40.72 -36.86 -7.17
CA THR A 649 40.88 -38.04 -8.03
C THR A 649 42.11 -37.93 -8.94
N LYS A 650 42.39 -36.73 -9.45
CA LYS A 650 43.49 -36.46 -10.38
C LYS A 650 44.73 -35.88 -9.72
N GLY A 651 44.67 -35.50 -8.44
CA GLY A 651 45.77 -34.88 -7.71
C GLY A 651 46.16 -33.50 -8.26
N ILE A 652 45.20 -32.74 -8.81
CA ILE A 652 45.45 -31.41 -9.39
C ILE A 652 44.72 -30.32 -8.60
N VAL A 653 45.38 -29.16 -8.45
CA VAL A 653 44.76 -27.96 -7.88
C VAL A 653 44.03 -27.20 -8.99
N LEU A 654 42.74 -26.98 -8.81
CA LEU A 654 41.88 -26.24 -9.74
C LEU A 654 41.88 -24.74 -9.43
N TYR A 655 41.98 -24.38 -8.15
CA TYR A 655 42.05 -23.00 -7.69
C TYR A 655 42.83 -22.92 -6.39
N THR A 656 43.69 -21.90 -6.27
CA THR A 656 44.35 -21.58 -5.00
C THR A 656 44.54 -20.08 -4.84
N LYS A 657 44.26 -19.58 -3.64
CA LYS A 657 44.64 -18.25 -3.17
C LYS A 657 45.16 -18.37 -1.75
N ARG A 658 46.30 -17.76 -1.49
CA ARG A 658 46.87 -17.64 -0.14
C ARG A 658 47.30 -16.20 0.05
N PHE A 659 46.86 -15.58 1.12
CA PHE A 659 47.22 -14.21 1.48
C PHE A 659 47.50 -14.13 2.97
N TYR A 660 48.60 -13.49 3.33
CA TYR A 660 48.81 -12.99 4.68
C TYR A 660 48.31 -11.54 4.79
N SER A 661 48.17 -11.01 6.00
CA SER A 661 47.68 -9.63 6.17
C SER A 661 48.49 -8.61 5.36
N ASN A 662 47.82 -7.72 4.62
CA ASN A 662 48.49 -6.72 3.77
C ASN A 662 49.50 -7.30 2.74
N ASP A 663 49.28 -8.53 2.27
CA ASP A 663 50.11 -9.15 1.22
C ASP A 663 50.14 -8.26 -0.05
N PRO A 664 51.33 -7.84 -0.52
CA PRO A 664 51.48 -6.92 -1.64
C PRO A 664 51.02 -7.50 -2.98
N SER A 665 50.82 -8.82 -3.08
CA SER A 665 50.26 -9.47 -4.28
C SER A 665 48.76 -9.21 -4.45
N TYR A 666 48.08 -8.69 -3.43
CA TYR A 666 46.68 -8.28 -3.49
C TYR A 666 46.55 -6.78 -3.24
N SER A 667 46.14 -6.01 -4.25
CA SER A 667 45.97 -4.56 -4.12
C SER A 667 44.62 -4.13 -3.54
N GLY A 668 43.72 -5.08 -3.26
CA GLY A 668 42.33 -4.81 -2.87
C GLY A 668 42.08 -4.71 -1.35
N TRP A 669 43.13 -4.64 -0.54
CA TRP A 669 42.99 -4.56 0.92
C TRP A 669 42.25 -3.30 1.35
N LYS A 670 41.30 -3.47 2.28
CA LYS A 670 40.68 -2.37 3.02
C LYS A 670 41.23 -2.31 4.44
N SER A 671 41.45 -1.10 4.95
CA SER A 671 41.98 -0.85 6.30
C SER A 671 40.90 -0.58 7.32
N TYR A 672 41.07 -1.11 8.53
CA TYR A 672 40.19 -0.87 9.67
C TYR A 672 40.99 -0.68 10.94
N ARG A 673 40.37 -0.04 11.95
CA ARG A 673 40.95 0.19 13.29
C ARG A 673 42.35 0.82 13.25
N ASN A 674 42.51 1.91 12.48
CA ASN A 674 43.78 2.62 12.27
C ASN A 674 44.89 1.72 11.70
N ASP A 675 44.60 1.06 10.58
CA ASP A 675 45.50 0.13 9.86
C ASP A 675 45.94 -1.11 10.65
N LYS A 676 45.33 -1.40 11.81
CA LYS A 676 45.60 -2.61 12.57
C LYS A 676 44.94 -3.86 11.99
N TRP A 677 43.91 -3.69 11.16
CA TRP A 677 43.17 -4.80 10.56
C TRP A 677 42.99 -4.55 9.07
N ARG A 678 43.07 -5.63 8.29
CA ARG A 678 42.95 -5.63 6.84
C ARG A 678 41.86 -6.60 6.43
N SER A 679 41.01 -6.19 5.49
CA SER A 679 40.00 -7.07 4.92
C SER A 679 40.12 -7.22 3.41
N ILE A 680 39.85 -8.44 2.95
CA ILE A 680 39.57 -8.78 1.56
C ILE A 680 38.04 -8.82 1.42
N PRO A 681 37.42 -7.95 0.60
CA PRO A 681 35.99 -8.02 0.30
C PRO A 681 35.61 -9.37 -0.32
N TRP A 682 34.32 -9.72 -0.33
CA TRP A 682 33.83 -10.95 -0.95
C TRP A 682 34.38 -11.18 -2.37
N GLN A 683 34.99 -12.35 -2.57
CA GLN A 683 35.57 -12.84 -3.82
C GLN A 683 34.78 -14.05 -4.32
N LEU A 684 34.44 -14.08 -5.60
CA LEU A 684 33.76 -15.20 -6.24
C LEU A 684 34.77 -16.24 -6.75
N VAL A 685 34.53 -17.51 -6.41
CA VAL A 685 35.07 -18.67 -7.12
C VAL A 685 33.96 -19.24 -7.99
N ASP A 686 34.21 -19.43 -9.29
CA ASP A 686 33.26 -20.04 -10.24
C ASP A 686 34.05 -20.89 -11.25
N LEU A 687 33.96 -22.21 -11.10
CA LEU A 687 34.75 -23.18 -11.85
C LEU A 687 33.82 -24.22 -12.51
N PRO A 688 33.61 -24.16 -13.84
CA PRO A 688 32.92 -25.22 -14.56
C PRO A 688 33.60 -26.57 -14.35
N ALA A 689 32.82 -27.58 -13.96
CA ALA A 689 33.32 -28.89 -13.57
C ALA A 689 32.91 -30.02 -14.52
N ALA A 690 32.23 -29.73 -15.63
CA ALA A 690 31.67 -30.75 -16.54
C ALA A 690 32.73 -31.76 -17.02
N GLN A 691 33.95 -31.31 -17.32
CA GLN A 691 35.08 -32.15 -17.72
C GLN A 691 35.61 -33.10 -16.61
N TYR A 692 35.13 -32.93 -15.38
CA TYR A 692 35.51 -33.72 -14.20
C TYR A 692 34.36 -34.63 -13.72
N ALA A 693 33.31 -34.84 -14.53
CA ALA A 693 32.19 -35.68 -14.15
C ALA A 693 32.62 -37.08 -13.66
N GLY A 694 32.24 -37.43 -12.42
CA GLY A 694 32.65 -38.65 -11.72
C GLY A 694 33.89 -38.51 -10.83
N ASP A 695 34.68 -37.45 -10.98
CA ASP A 695 35.82 -37.16 -10.11
C ASP A 695 35.35 -36.60 -8.75
N GLN A 696 36.20 -36.71 -7.73
CA GLN A 696 36.02 -36.06 -6.43
C GLN A 696 36.72 -34.70 -6.41
N ILE A 697 35.96 -33.65 -6.08
CA ILE A 697 36.50 -32.29 -5.86
C ILE A 697 36.40 -31.96 -4.37
N THR A 698 37.48 -31.41 -3.80
CA THR A 698 37.55 -30.92 -2.42
C THR A 698 37.68 -29.40 -2.40
N ILE A 699 36.88 -28.74 -1.58
CA ILE A 699 37.06 -27.34 -1.18
C ILE A 699 37.69 -27.34 0.21
N ARG A 700 38.75 -26.54 0.40
CA ARG A 700 39.42 -26.34 1.68
C ARG A 700 39.67 -24.86 1.92
N VAL A 701 39.15 -24.36 3.04
CA VAL A 701 39.37 -22.99 3.53
C VAL A 701 40.17 -23.07 4.81
N VAL A 702 41.27 -22.34 4.88
CA VAL A 702 42.12 -22.22 6.07
C VAL A 702 42.16 -20.75 6.47
N ALA A 703 41.97 -20.47 7.76
CA ALA A 703 42.26 -19.18 8.35
C ALA A 703 43.09 -19.38 9.62
N ALA A 704 44.08 -18.52 9.81
CA ALA A 704 45.09 -18.70 10.83
C ALA A 704 45.50 -17.39 11.48
N ASP A 705 45.80 -17.50 12.77
CA ASP A 705 46.48 -16.49 13.57
C ASP A 705 47.95 -16.35 13.14
N CYS A 706 48.58 -15.30 13.64
CA CYS A 706 50.03 -15.12 13.51
C CYS A 706 50.80 -16.26 14.20
N ALA A 707 51.97 -16.60 13.67
CA ALA A 707 52.83 -17.64 14.24
C ALA A 707 53.43 -17.25 15.61
N LEU A 708 53.35 -15.96 15.98
CA LEU A 708 53.81 -15.41 17.26
C LEU A 708 52.69 -15.31 18.32
N GLY A 709 51.46 -15.69 17.96
CA GLY A 709 50.35 -15.93 18.86
C GLY A 709 49.59 -14.71 19.40
N ALA A 710 50.04 -13.48 19.14
CA ALA A 710 49.39 -12.27 19.67
C ALA A 710 48.24 -11.73 18.80
N HIS A 711 48.16 -12.14 17.53
CA HIS A 711 47.28 -11.54 16.52
C HIS A 711 46.44 -12.59 15.78
N GLY A 712 45.15 -12.29 15.58
CA GLY A 712 44.15 -13.20 15.03
C GLY A 712 43.81 -12.95 13.56
N GLY A 713 43.03 -13.86 12.97
CA GLY A 713 42.55 -13.71 11.61
C GLY A 713 41.55 -14.79 11.22
N TYR A 714 40.52 -14.40 10.47
CA TYR A 714 39.42 -15.27 10.10
C TYR A 714 38.93 -15.03 8.67
N ALA A 715 38.19 -15.99 8.15
CA ALA A 715 37.62 -15.94 6.81
C ALA A 715 36.13 -16.25 6.84
N TYR A 716 35.39 -15.74 5.86
CA TYR A 716 34.01 -16.15 5.64
C TYR A 716 33.87 -16.97 4.35
N LEU A 717 32.89 -17.86 4.34
CA LEU A 717 32.46 -18.67 3.20
C LEU A 717 30.94 -18.66 3.08
N ASP A 718 30.42 -18.46 1.87
CA ASP A 718 28.98 -18.37 1.58
C ASP A 718 28.65 -18.73 0.11
N VAL A 719 27.38 -18.95 -0.25
CA VAL A 719 26.92 -19.25 -1.61
C VAL A 719 25.52 -18.69 -1.90
N GLU A 720 25.27 -18.36 -3.16
CA GLU A 720 23.92 -18.08 -3.67
C GLU A 720 23.17 -19.41 -3.85
N GLU A 721 22.42 -19.87 -2.83
CA GLU A 721 21.69 -21.17 -2.80
C GLU A 721 20.18 -21.05 -3.09
#